data_AF-A0A8B6EYT9-F1
#
_entry.id   AF-A0A8B6EYT9-F1
#
_cell.length_a   1.000
_cell.length_b   1.000
_cell.length_c   1.000
_cell.angle_alpha   90.00
_cell.angle_beta   90.00
_cell.angle_gamma   90.00
#
_symmetry.space_group_name_H-M   'P 1'
#
loop_
_entity.id
_entity.type
_entity.pdbx_description
1 polymer ?
#
loop_
_entity_poly.entity_id
_entity_poly.type
_entity_poly.pdbx_seq_one_letter_code
_entity_poly.pdbx_strand_id
1 'polypeptide(L)'
;MLSSFLIGDEDEEAKKVTDQMDNIIDIREYDVPYHTRVSIDLKIFVGHWYSIRGRGHQPPDIKLREDIMHRPDPIVFAYDIETTKLPLKFPDVQTDQVMMISYMIDGQGYLITNREIVSQDVEDFEYTPRPEFEGPFIIFNEPDEVALLRRFFDHIIEVKPNIFVTYNGDFFDWPFVEGRAAMHDIDMFQEIGYQKDVQGEYKSRPSSHMDCFKWVKRDSYLPVGSQNLKAVAKAKLRYDPVELDPEEMCRMASEEPQVLSNYSVSDAVATYYLYMKYVHPFIFALCTIIPMEPDEVLRKGSGTLCEALLMVQAYHANIVYPNKQEQVWNKLTEDGHVLDSETYVGGHVEALESGVFRADIPCRFRMVPEAFQNLIDKVENTMKHAIEVEENIPMEYVTNFDEVCADIVERLSMLRDCPNRLENPIIYHLDVGAMYPNIILTNRLQPPAIVDEATCAACDFNKPGAKCQRKMPWMWRGECMPASRSEFNRIQQQLENEKFPSQMPGGDPRPFHKLTKEEQATIEKKRLAEYCRKAYKKIHSTRMEERTATICQKENSFYVDTVRAFRDRRYEFKGLTKVWKNKLSEAEKSGDAAEIKRANGMVVLYDSLQLAHKCILNSFYGYVMRKGARWYSMEMAGIVCYTGANIITHAREIVEQIGRPLELDTDGIWCVLPATFPENYVVKSTHPKKSKVTVSYPGAMLNVMVKDHFTNDQYHELLDASSLNYTIRDENSIFFEVDGPYQAMILPASKEEGKKLKKRYAVFNFDGSLAELKGFEIKRNGELQLIKIFQSSVFEAFLKGDSLETCYAAVARVADYWLDVLYSQAANMPDSELFELIAENRRMSRSLEDYGSQKSTSISTAKRLAEFLGDQMVKDAGLSCRYVISRKPDGAPVTERAIPLAIFQAEPGVKRHFLRKWLKTHDLGDIDIRDILDWDYYLERLGGCIQKIITIPAALQQVSNPVPRVRHPDWLHKKMLERNDVFKQKKISEIFAPAQKKMLQHQPSSQKDLFADDSEQTNGVADMEDFGGKKQTLNGMALSHKRKRSMENSDQSQNDTQSGQTWKEILGPVPPMGNTKDERKVWLEYHKKKWQLQAKDKQNRKKRRIDFGDVPMGVATSTRTGLGGFLRRTARSIMDLPWQIVQLMETGHPGQYKLWALIGNDLHALFLLPQLMETDTRTVES
;
A
#
# COMPACT_ATOMS: atom_id res chain seq x y z
N MET A 1 2.49 20.20 42.46
CA MET A 1 2.33 20.14 43.92
C MET A 1 3.60 20.47 44.72
N LEU A 2 4.67 21.03 44.12
CA LEU A 2 5.93 21.27 44.84
C LEU A 2 5.92 22.48 45.80
N SER A 3 4.92 23.35 45.72
CA SER A 3 4.81 24.56 46.56
C SER A 3 4.33 24.31 48.00
N SER A 4 3.74 23.15 48.30
CA SER A 4 3.12 22.87 49.60
C SER A 4 4.04 22.20 50.63
N PHE A 5 5.35 22.09 50.35
CA PHE A 5 6.33 21.41 51.21
C PHE A 5 7.39 22.36 51.81
N LEU A 6 7.28 23.68 51.57
CA LEU A 6 8.26 24.70 51.97
C LEU A 6 7.68 25.80 52.88
N ILE A 7 6.40 25.72 53.25
CA ILE A 7 5.82 26.54 54.32
C ILE A 7 5.86 25.68 55.58
N GLY A 8 6.80 25.99 56.47
CA GLY A 8 6.89 25.36 57.78
C GLY A 8 6.00 26.07 58.78
N ASP A 9 4.81 25.52 59.03
CA ASP A 9 4.06 25.77 60.25
C ASP A 9 4.40 24.67 61.27
N GLU A 10 4.88 25.06 62.45
CA GLU A 10 5.14 24.16 63.57
C GLU A 10 3.84 23.94 64.37
N ASP A 11 3.16 22.81 64.17
CA ASP A 11 2.03 22.39 65.00
C ASP A 11 2.01 20.85 65.17
N GLU A 12 1.75 20.36 66.38
CA GLU A 12 2.11 18.98 66.78
C GLU A 12 1.08 17.89 66.39
N GLU A 13 1.63 16.76 65.90
CA GLU A 13 1.11 15.39 66.02
C GLU A 13 -0.40 15.12 65.84
N ALA A 14 -0.91 15.37 64.64
CA ALA A 14 -2.04 14.59 64.10
C ALA A 14 -1.54 13.63 63.00
N LYS A 15 -0.78 12.58 63.37
CA LYS A 15 -0.28 11.54 62.46
C LYS A 15 -1.41 10.72 61.82
N LYS A 16 -2.01 11.26 60.76
CA LYS A 16 -2.66 10.44 59.74
C LYS A 16 -1.62 9.47 59.20
N VAL A 17 -1.84 8.18 59.41
CA VAL A 17 -1.14 7.14 58.66
C VAL A 17 -1.68 7.21 57.23
N THR A 18 -0.97 7.92 56.35
CA THR A 18 -1.17 7.80 54.91
C THR A 18 -0.89 6.36 54.48
N ASP A 19 -1.70 5.85 53.55
CA ASP A 19 -1.44 4.52 53.03
C ASP A 19 -0.10 4.57 52.29
N GLN A 20 0.75 3.56 52.47
CA GLN A 20 2.01 3.51 51.72
C GLN A 20 1.76 3.28 50.23
N MET A 21 0.58 2.79 49.86
CA MET A 21 0.09 2.75 48.48
C MET A 21 -0.12 4.16 47.88
N ASP A 22 -0.47 5.18 48.69
CA ASP A 22 -0.65 6.57 48.22
C ASP A 22 0.67 7.18 47.69
N ASN A 23 1.82 6.62 48.09
CA ASN A 23 3.15 7.05 47.63
C ASN A 23 3.54 6.43 46.27
N ILE A 24 2.79 5.45 45.75
CA ILE A 24 3.09 4.77 44.48
C ILE A 24 2.43 5.54 43.33
N ILE A 25 3.19 6.45 42.72
CA ILE A 25 2.71 7.33 41.64
C ILE A 25 2.45 6.53 40.34
N ASP A 26 3.43 5.73 39.91
CA ASP A 26 3.37 4.90 38.68
C ASP A 26 4.50 3.85 38.71
N ILE A 27 4.40 2.82 37.87
CA ILE A 27 5.49 1.88 37.56
C ILE A 27 6.15 2.25 36.22
N ARG A 28 7.45 1.97 36.03
CA ARG A 28 8.20 2.42 34.84
C ARG A 28 8.94 1.27 34.18
N GLU A 29 9.08 1.36 32.85
CA GLU A 29 9.82 0.42 31.99
C GLU A 29 9.36 -1.06 32.04
N TYR A 30 8.20 -1.32 32.66
CA TYR A 30 7.64 -2.65 32.94
C TYR A 30 7.25 -3.46 31.68
N ASP A 31 7.14 -2.78 30.53
CA ASP A 31 6.69 -3.33 29.25
C ASP A 31 7.81 -3.43 28.19
N VAL A 32 9.07 -3.40 28.64
CA VAL A 32 10.27 -3.64 27.82
C VAL A 32 10.49 -5.16 27.66
N PRO A 33 10.57 -5.70 26.42
CA PRO A 33 10.86 -7.12 26.21
C PRO A 33 12.22 -7.53 26.78
N TYR A 34 12.31 -8.71 27.40
CA TYR A 34 13.51 -9.14 28.14
C TYR A 34 14.76 -9.27 27.25
N HIS A 35 14.63 -9.81 26.03
CA HIS A 35 15.74 -9.90 25.08
C HIS A 35 16.22 -8.51 24.62
N THR A 36 15.29 -7.60 24.33
CA THR A 36 15.58 -6.19 24.05
C THR A 36 16.28 -5.50 25.22
N ARG A 37 15.85 -5.75 26.47
CA ARG A 37 16.52 -5.25 27.68
C ARG A 37 17.97 -5.72 27.76
N VAL A 38 18.22 -7.03 27.62
CA VAL A 38 19.58 -7.60 27.65
C VAL A 38 20.45 -7.05 26.51
N SER A 39 19.89 -6.87 25.32
CA SER A 39 20.58 -6.30 24.16
C SER A 39 20.99 -4.83 24.37
N ILE A 40 20.10 -3.99 24.90
CA ILE A 40 20.38 -2.59 25.24
C ILE A 40 21.44 -2.48 26.34
N ASP A 41 21.19 -3.13 27.48
CA ASP A 41 22.01 -2.95 28.69
C ASP A 41 23.44 -3.47 28.51
N LEU A 42 23.63 -4.55 27.72
CA LEU A 42 24.94 -5.13 27.43
C LEU A 42 25.56 -4.66 26.10
N LYS A 43 24.88 -3.82 25.30
CA LYS A 43 25.28 -3.41 23.94
C LYS A 43 25.56 -4.58 23.00
N ILE A 44 24.72 -5.62 23.05
CA ILE A 44 24.84 -6.82 22.19
C ILE A 44 23.80 -6.74 21.08
N PHE A 45 24.25 -6.68 19.83
CA PHE A 45 23.41 -6.52 18.63
C PHE A 45 23.75 -7.60 17.59
N VAL A 46 22.77 -8.06 16.82
CA VAL A 46 22.98 -9.14 15.85
C VAL A 46 23.68 -8.62 14.59
N GLY A 47 24.60 -9.41 14.03
CA GLY A 47 25.37 -9.05 12.83
C GLY A 47 26.76 -8.45 13.10
N HIS A 48 27.12 -8.22 14.36
CA HIS A 48 28.50 -7.92 14.78
C HIS A 48 29.28 -9.17 15.18
N TRP A 49 30.61 -9.10 15.12
CA TRP A 49 31.50 -10.12 15.67
C TRP A 49 31.77 -9.89 17.15
N TYR A 50 31.74 -10.96 17.94
CA TYR A 50 32.03 -10.94 19.37
C TYR A 50 33.04 -12.02 19.76
N SER A 51 34.00 -11.64 20.60
CA SER A 51 34.83 -12.59 21.35
C SER A 51 34.10 -12.95 22.65
N ILE A 52 33.87 -14.25 22.87
CA ILE A 52 33.12 -14.77 24.03
C ILE A 52 34.05 -15.63 24.88
N ARG A 53 34.22 -15.28 26.16
CA ARG A 53 34.98 -16.06 27.13
C ARG A 53 34.10 -16.45 28.31
N GLY A 54 33.75 -17.74 28.41
CA GLY A 54 33.05 -18.29 29.56
C GLY A 54 33.84 -18.14 30.87
N ARG A 55 33.14 -17.86 31.97
CA ARG A 55 33.70 -17.66 33.32
C ARG A 55 33.12 -18.64 34.35
N GLY A 56 32.86 -19.88 33.92
CA GLY A 56 32.26 -20.91 34.77
C GLY A 56 30.83 -20.54 35.17
N HIS A 57 30.62 -20.27 36.46
CA HIS A 57 29.32 -19.85 37.01
C HIS A 57 29.05 -18.34 36.89
N GLN A 58 30.04 -17.53 36.49
CA GLN A 58 29.82 -16.11 36.19
C GLN A 58 29.32 -15.92 34.75
N PRO A 59 28.58 -14.83 34.45
CA PRO A 59 28.23 -14.46 33.08
C PRO A 59 29.45 -14.45 32.13
N PRO A 60 29.27 -14.83 30.85
CA PRO A 60 30.35 -14.80 29.88
C PRO A 60 30.84 -13.37 29.63
N ASP A 61 32.14 -13.23 29.42
CA ASP A 61 32.79 -12.00 29.00
C ASP A 61 32.64 -11.88 27.48
N ILE A 62 31.78 -10.96 27.03
CA ILE A 62 31.42 -10.75 25.61
C ILE A 62 31.99 -9.40 25.17
N LYS A 63 32.85 -9.40 24.16
CA LYS A 63 33.53 -8.18 23.66
C LYS A 63 33.41 -8.04 22.15
N LEU A 64 32.99 -6.86 21.70
CA LEU A 64 32.87 -6.51 20.29
C LEU A 64 34.24 -6.60 19.58
N ARG A 65 34.24 -7.03 18.31
CA ARG A 65 35.40 -7.15 17.43
C ARG A 65 35.26 -6.23 16.21
N GLU A 66 35.50 -4.95 16.44
CA GLU A 66 35.40 -3.87 15.43
C GLU A 66 36.43 -4.03 14.28
N ASP A 67 37.44 -4.88 14.46
CA ASP A 67 38.44 -5.22 13.44
C ASP A 67 37.93 -6.17 12.35
N ILE A 68 36.77 -6.81 12.54
CA ILE A 68 36.18 -7.76 11.57
C ILE A 68 34.92 -7.13 10.94
N MET A 69 35.09 -6.45 9.81
CA MET A 69 34.00 -5.75 9.09
C MET A 69 33.28 -6.62 8.04
N HIS A 70 33.84 -7.77 7.66
CA HIS A 70 33.17 -8.74 6.80
C HIS A 70 32.10 -9.48 7.58
N ARG A 71 30.94 -9.76 6.96
CA ARG A 71 29.89 -10.58 7.58
C ARG A 71 30.31 -12.06 7.57
N PRO A 72 29.80 -12.89 8.51
CA PRO A 72 29.81 -14.34 8.30
C PRO A 72 28.92 -14.69 7.09
N ASP A 73 29.23 -15.80 6.44
CA ASP A 73 28.37 -16.44 5.45
C ASP A 73 27.52 -17.50 6.18
N PRO A 74 26.24 -17.22 6.53
CA PRO A 74 25.34 -18.23 7.09
C PRO A 74 24.84 -19.16 5.99
N ILE A 75 24.48 -20.40 6.36
CA ILE A 75 23.79 -21.31 5.44
C ILE A 75 22.35 -20.83 5.26
N VAL A 76 21.99 -20.49 4.01
CA VAL A 76 20.69 -19.94 3.61
C VAL A 76 19.90 -20.98 2.81
N PHE A 77 18.75 -21.37 3.35
CA PHE A 77 17.82 -22.33 2.76
C PHE A 77 16.56 -21.56 2.31
N ALA A 78 16.44 -21.30 1.01
CA ALA A 78 15.25 -20.66 0.43
C ALA A 78 14.35 -21.72 -0.20
N TYR A 79 13.06 -21.74 0.11
CA TYR A 79 12.12 -22.72 -0.46
C TYR A 79 10.75 -22.13 -0.82
N ASP A 80 10.07 -22.86 -1.71
CA ASP A 80 8.71 -22.63 -2.19
C ASP A 80 8.01 -24.00 -2.37
N ILE A 81 6.67 -24.04 -2.44
CA ILE A 81 5.91 -25.30 -2.55
C ILE A 81 4.81 -25.24 -3.63
N GLU A 82 4.70 -26.32 -4.40
CA GLU A 82 3.56 -26.54 -5.28
C GLU A 82 2.59 -27.55 -4.68
N THR A 83 1.30 -27.25 -4.83
CA THR A 83 0.21 -28.00 -4.18
C THR A 83 -0.90 -28.34 -5.17
N THR A 84 -1.61 -29.44 -4.94
CA THR A 84 -2.86 -29.68 -5.67
C THR A 84 -3.89 -28.64 -5.27
N LYS A 85 -4.85 -28.38 -6.16
CA LYS A 85 -6.03 -27.59 -5.84
C LYS A 85 -7.24 -28.07 -6.63
N LEU A 86 -8.42 -27.87 -6.07
CA LEU A 86 -9.64 -27.98 -6.84
C LEU A 86 -9.75 -26.82 -7.87
N PRO A 87 -10.34 -27.07 -9.06
CA PRO A 87 -10.55 -26.02 -10.05
C PRO A 87 -11.34 -24.83 -9.49
N LEU A 88 -10.90 -23.62 -9.80
CA LEU A 88 -11.46 -22.34 -9.37
C LEU A 88 -11.42 -22.11 -7.85
N LYS A 89 -10.63 -22.90 -7.11
CA LYS A 89 -10.42 -22.79 -5.65
C LYS A 89 -8.96 -22.58 -5.27
N PHE A 90 -8.76 -22.10 -4.04
CA PHE A 90 -7.47 -22.19 -3.35
C PHE A 90 -7.23 -23.63 -2.87
N PRO A 91 -5.96 -24.05 -2.66
CA PRO A 91 -5.63 -25.32 -2.00
C PRO A 91 -6.25 -25.41 -0.60
N ASP A 92 -6.81 -26.58 -0.25
CA ASP A 92 -7.28 -26.88 1.11
C ASP A 92 -6.45 -28.02 1.70
N VAL A 93 -5.66 -27.71 2.75
CA VAL A 93 -4.76 -28.65 3.47
C VAL A 93 -5.46 -29.96 3.85
N GLN A 94 -6.79 -29.95 4.02
CA GLN A 94 -7.59 -31.13 4.37
C GLN A 94 -7.88 -32.08 3.21
N THR A 95 -7.76 -31.64 1.96
CA THR A 95 -8.09 -32.44 0.76
C THR A 95 -6.98 -32.49 -0.28
N ASP A 96 -6.14 -31.47 -0.33
CA ASP A 96 -5.05 -31.32 -1.29
C ASP A 96 -3.70 -31.81 -0.73
N GLN A 97 -2.76 -32.10 -1.63
CA GLN A 97 -1.43 -32.63 -1.32
C GLN A 97 -0.31 -31.68 -1.79
N VAL A 98 0.89 -31.83 -1.24
CA VAL A 98 2.10 -31.27 -1.85
C VAL A 98 2.47 -32.09 -3.10
N MET A 99 2.70 -31.42 -4.23
CA MET A 99 3.18 -32.05 -5.47
C MET A 99 4.67 -31.83 -5.71
N MET A 100 5.22 -30.67 -5.32
CA MET A 100 6.64 -30.37 -5.38
C MET A 100 7.10 -29.48 -4.22
N ILE A 101 8.36 -29.60 -3.82
CA ILE A 101 9.05 -28.62 -2.98
C ILE A 101 10.36 -28.24 -3.68
N SER A 102 10.48 -26.99 -4.11
CA SER A 102 11.69 -26.44 -4.71
C SER A 102 12.47 -25.64 -3.67
N TYR A 103 13.80 -25.75 -3.66
CA TYR A 103 14.64 -24.99 -2.74
C TYR A 103 16.05 -24.75 -3.26
N MET A 104 16.71 -23.74 -2.71
CA MET A 104 18.12 -23.44 -2.92
C MET A 104 18.86 -23.38 -1.58
N ILE A 105 20.07 -23.93 -1.58
CA ILE A 105 21.01 -23.92 -0.45
C ILE A 105 22.33 -23.30 -0.95
N ASP A 106 22.62 -22.09 -0.49
CA ASP A 106 23.85 -21.32 -0.81
C ASP A 106 24.22 -21.18 -2.31
N GLY A 107 23.26 -21.46 -3.22
CA GLY A 107 23.40 -21.39 -4.68
C GLY A 107 23.16 -22.71 -5.41
N GLN A 108 23.18 -23.85 -4.72
CA GLN A 108 22.76 -25.13 -5.28
C GLN A 108 21.24 -25.30 -5.16
N GLY A 109 20.57 -25.59 -6.28
CA GLY A 109 19.15 -25.88 -6.33
C GLY A 109 18.83 -27.36 -6.09
N TYR A 110 17.65 -27.61 -5.53
CA TYR A 110 17.05 -28.93 -5.33
C TYR A 110 15.54 -28.89 -5.59
N LEU A 111 14.98 -30.01 -6.06
CA LEU A 111 13.53 -30.18 -6.25
C LEU A 111 13.12 -31.57 -5.75
N ILE A 112 12.14 -31.65 -4.86
CA ILE A 112 11.53 -32.93 -4.47
C ILE A 112 10.16 -33.01 -5.15
N THR A 113 9.87 -34.12 -5.84
CA THR A 113 8.59 -34.34 -6.53
C THR A 113 7.81 -35.49 -5.89
N ASN A 114 6.47 -35.40 -5.89
CA ASN A 114 5.58 -36.45 -5.41
C ASN A 114 5.01 -37.26 -6.59
N ARG A 115 5.51 -38.49 -6.75
CA ARG A 115 5.14 -39.39 -7.85
C ARG A 115 3.74 -40.04 -7.73
N GLU A 116 2.96 -39.76 -6.67
CA GLU A 116 1.51 -40.04 -6.66
C GLU A 116 0.71 -39.00 -7.50
N ILE A 117 1.32 -37.88 -7.90
CA ILE A 117 0.67 -36.76 -8.62
C ILE A 117 1.40 -36.41 -9.94
N VAL A 118 2.71 -36.20 -9.86
CA VAL A 118 3.57 -35.94 -11.02
C VAL A 118 3.64 -37.22 -11.85
N SER A 119 3.44 -37.17 -13.17
CA SER A 119 3.27 -38.38 -14.00
C SER A 119 4.58 -39.11 -14.35
N GLN A 120 5.64 -38.37 -14.70
CA GLN A 120 6.95 -38.93 -15.06
C GLN A 120 8.05 -38.49 -14.06
N ASP A 121 9.19 -39.18 -14.08
CA ASP A 121 10.38 -38.76 -13.32
C ASP A 121 10.97 -37.49 -13.97
N VAL A 122 11.30 -36.49 -13.17
CA VAL A 122 11.89 -35.23 -13.62
C VAL A 122 13.42 -35.35 -13.54
N GLU A 123 14.12 -35.04 -14.63
CA GLU A 123 15.59 -35.13 -14.74
C GLU A 123 16.28 -33.86 -14.23
N ASP A 124 17.51 -33.98 -13.74
CA ASP A 124 18.38 -32.86 -13.33
C ASP A 124 18.55 -31.83 -14.46
N PHE A 125 18.37 -30.55 -14.14
CA PHE A 125 18.35 -29.45 -15.11
C PHE A 125 18.86 -28.13 -14.53
N GLU A 126 19.03 -27.12 -15.38
CA GLU A 126 19.50 -25.80 -15.00
C GLU A 126 18.45 -24.72 -15.34
N TYR A 127 18.09 -23.89 -14.36
CA TYR A 127 17.29 -22.67 -14.55
C TYR A 127 18.13 -21.44 -14.16
N THR A 128 18.88 -20.92 -15.13
CA THR A 128 19.75 -19.73 -14.98
C THR A 128 19.17 -18.56 -15.78
N PRO A 129 18.23 -17.76 -15.22
CA PRO A 129 17.56 -16.68 -15.96
C PRO A 129 18.47 -15.49 -16.30
N ARG A 130 19.62 -15.37 -15.63
CA ARG A 130 20.73 -14.45 -15.95
C ARG A 130 22.05 -15.09 -15.49
N PRO A 131 23.21 -14.76 -16.09
CA PRO A 131 24.52 -15.23 -15.62
C PRO A 131 24.91 -14.82 -14.19
N GLU A 132 24.16 -13.89 -13.57
CA GLU A 132 24.33 -13.54 -12.14
C GLU A 132 23.44 -14.37 -11.19
N PHE A 133 22.63 -15.27 -11.74
CA PHE A 133 21.55 -16.02 -11.09
C PHE A 133 21.61 -17.48 -11.56
N GLU A 134 22.72 -18.15 -11.25
CA GLU A 134 22.94 -19.57 -11.56
C GLU A 134 21.95 -20.43 -10.77
N GLY A 135 21.35 -21.43 -11.42
CA GLY A 135 20.37 -22.32 -10.79
C GLY A 135 20.46 -23.76 -11.30
N PRO A 136 21.53 -24.51 -10.97
CA PRO A 136 21.56 -25.96 -11.19
C PRO A 136 20.62 -26.67 -10.19
N PHE A 137 19.77 -27.59 -10.64
CA PHE A 137 18.82 -28.32 -9.79
C PHE A 137 19.04 -29.84 -9.82
N ILE A 138 19.21 -30.42 -8.63
CA ILE A 138 19.25 -31.86 -8.38
C ILE A 138 17.85 -32.34 -7.96
N ILE A 139 17.33 -33.38 -8.60
CA ILE A 139 15.93 -33.81 -8.43
C ILE A 139 15.79 -35.08 -7.59
N PHE A 140 14.92 -35.04 -6.59
CA PHE A 140 14.52 -36.17 -5.77
C PHE A 140 13.08 -36.60 -6.13
N ASN A 141 12.96 -37.58 -7.02
CA ASN A 141 11.66 -38.16 -7.41
C ASN A 141 11.19 -39.16 -6.34
N GLU A 142 10.42 -38.68 -5.36
CA GLU A 142 10.00 -39.47 -4.20
C GLU A 142 8.62 -40.15 -4.43
N PRO A 143 8.43 -41.40 -3.97
CA PRO A 143 7.32 -42.27 -4.41
C PRO A 143 5.93 -41.90 -3.84
N ASP A 144 5.86 -41.13 -2.75
CA ASP A 144 4.63 -40.61 -2.18
C ASP A 144 4.88 -39.33 -1.35
N GLU A 145 3.79 -38.63 -0.97
CA GLU A 145 3.86 -37.40 -0.18
C GLU A 145 4.61 -37.56 1.16
N VAL A 146 4.58 -38.76 1.76
CA VAL A 146 5.26 -39.05 3.03
C VAL A 146 6.77 -39.13 2.82
N ALA A 147 7.21 -39.74 1.73
CA ALA A 147 8.61 -39.77 1.33
C ALA A 147 9.13 -38.37 0.96
N LEU A 148 8.32 -37.57 0.25
CA LEU A 148 8.65 -36.16 -0.06
C LEU A 148 8.86 -35.32 1.22
N LEU A 149 7.92 -35.41 2.18
CA LEU A 149 8.02 -34.64 3.43
C LEU A 149 9.21 -35.09 4.29
N ARG A 150 9.50 -36.40 4.32
CA ARG A 150 10.69 -36.92 5.01
C ARG A 150 11.99 -36.48 4.34
N ARG A 151 12.12 -36.59 3.02
CA ARG A 151 13.27 -36.09 2.26
C ARG A 151 13.57 -34.62 2.58
N PHE A 152 12.53 -33.79 2.69
CA PHE A 152 12.65 -32.38 3.03
C PHE A 152 13.20 -32.18 4.45
N PHE A 153 12.62 -32.83 5.46
CA PHE A 153 13.09 -32.72 6.85
C PHE A 153 14.47 -33.36 7.07
N ASP A 154 14.74 -34.53 6.49
CA ASP A 154 16.04 -35.21 6.53
C ASP A 154 17.16 -34.30 6.01
N HIS A 155 16.96 -33.65 4.85
CA HIS A 155 17.95 -32.78 4.23
C HIS A 155 18.14 -31.47 5.02
N ILE A 156 17.09 -30.93 5.64
CA ILE A 156 17.19 -29.83 6.62
C ILE A 156 18.05 -30.24 7.83
N ILE A 157 17.85 -31.44 8.36
CA ILE A 157 18.59 -31.97 9.53
C ILE A 157 20.05 -32.29 9.17
N GLU A 158 20.34 -32.64 7.92
CA GLU A 158 21.70 -32.82 7.40
C GLU A 158 22.44 -31.47 7.30
N VAL A 159 21.85 -30.51 6.57
CA VAL A 159 22.46 -29.21 6.22
C VAL A 159 22.50 -28.22 7.40
N LYS A 160 21.52 -28.26 8.29
CA LYS A 160 21.38 -27.39 9.49
C LYS A 160 21.41 -25.89 9.14
N PRO A 161 20.54 -25.42 8.23
CA PRO A 161 20.55 -24.04 7.77
C PRO A 161 20.29 -23.04 8.90
N ASN A 162 21.02 -21.92 8.88
CA ASN A 162 20.89 -20.87 9.89
C ASN A 162 19.73 -19.92 9.58
N ILE A 163 19.35 -19.84 8.30
CA ILE A 163 18.30 -18.95 7.81
C ILE A 163 17.41 -19.71 6.83
N PHE A 164 16.12 -19.76 7.12
CA PHE A 164 15.08 -20.14 6.17
C PHE A 164 14.53 -18.89 5.47
N VAL A 165 14.22 -19.01 4.19
CA VAL A 165 13.67 -17.93 3.36
C VAL A 165 12.46 -18.46 2.60
N THR A 166 11.38 -17.67 2.56
CA THR A 166 10.15 -17.97 1.80
C THR A 166 9.59 -16.69 1.20
N TYR A 167 8.61 -16.80 0.31
CA TYR A 167 7.79 -15.66 -0.13
C TYR A 167 6.33 -15.85 0.31
N ASN A 168 5.90 -15.15 1.37
CA ASN A 168 4.58 -15.32 2.04
C ASN A 168 4.43 -16.61 2.87
N GLY A 169 5.52 -17.34 3.14
CA GLY A 169 5.47 -18.66 3.81
C GLY A 169 4.88 -18.70 5.22
N ASP A 170 4.84 -17.56 5.95
CA ASP A 170 4.09 -17.45 7.22
C ASP A 170 2.58 -17.74 7.04
N PHE A 171 2.02 -17.58 5.82
CA PHE A 171 0.58 -17.66 5.53
C PHE A 171 0.17 -18.74 4.52
N PHE A 172 1.11 -19.45 3.90
CA PHE A 172 0.82 -20.53 2.95
C PHE A 172 1.73 -21.74 3.17
N ASP A 173 3.02 -21.60 2.87
CA ASP A 173 3.98 -22.68 2.76
C ASP A 173 4.14 -23.49 4.06
N TRP A 174 4.55 -22.83 5.15
CA TRP A 174 4.69 -23.47 6.46
C TRP A 174 3.37 -24.07 6.99
N PRO A 175 2.21 -23.37 7.01
CA PRO A 175 0.97 -23.97 7.49
C PRO A 175 0.45 -25.10 6.60
N PHE A 176 0.79 -25.14 5.30
CA PHE A 176 0.49 -26.29 4.44
C PHE A 176 1.40 -27.47 4.81
N VAL A 177 2.73 -27.28 4.84
CA VAL A 177 3.70 -28.34 5.22
C VAL A 177 3.42 -28.90 6.62
N GLU A 178 3.16 -28.06 7.62
CA GLU A 178 2.79 -28.48 8.98
C GLU A 178 1.52 -29.35 8.97
N GLY A 179 0.47 -28.90 8.29
CA GLY A 179 -0.80 -29.62 8.25
C GLY A 179 -0.77 -30.90 7.42
N ARG A 180 0.06 -30.98 6.37
CA ARG A 180 0.29 -32.22 5.61
C ARG A 180 1.17 -33.20 6.39
N ALA A 181 2.22 -32.73 7.07
CA ALA A 181 3.01 -33.56 7.98
C ALA A 181 2.14 -34.19 9.09
N ALA A 182 1.28 -33.38 9.72
CA ALA A 182 0.35 -33.85 10.74
C ALA A 182 -0.71 -34.86 10.21
N MET A 183 -1.03 -34.87 8.91
CA MET A 183 -1.89 -35.89 8.30
C MET A 183 -1.22 -37.28 8.19
N HIS A 184 0.11 -37.32 8.26
CA HIS A 184 0.92 -38.54 8.12
C HIS A 184 1.63 -38.93 9.43
N ASP A 185 1.10 -38.45 10.57
CA ASP A 185 1.63 -38.64 11.92
C ASP A 185 3.08 -38.12 12.13
N ILE A 186 3.49 -37.07 11.38
CA ILE A 186 4.81 -36.41 11.51
C ILE A 186 4.63 -35.06 12.24
N ASP A 187 5.40 -34.84 13.31
CA ASP A 187 5.41 -33.59 14.09
C ASP A 187 6.58 -32.69 13.65
N MET A 188 6.27 -31.69 12.81
CA MET A 188 7.26 -30.74 12.27
C MET A 188 8.07 -30.00 13.35
N PHE A 189 7.51 -29.78 14.55
CA PHE A 189 8.25 -29.15 15.65
C PHE A 189 9.28 -30.11 16.27
N GLN A 190 8.99 -31.41 16.32
CA GLN A 190 9.96 -32.42 16.78
C GLN A 190 11.06 -32.69 15.75
N GLU A 191 10.74 -32.71 14.44
CA GLU A 191 11.73 -32.94 13.39
C GLU A 191 12.70 -31.76 13.21
N ILE A 192 12.18 -30.53 13.03
CA ILE A 192 12.98 -29.36 12.61
C ILE A 192 12.86 -28.13 13.52
N GLY A 193 12.16 -28.24 14.65
CA GLY A 193 12.06 -27.16 15.65
C GLY A 193 11.22 -25.94 15.25
N TYR A 194 10.52 -26.01 14.11
CA TYR A 194 9.62 -24.96 13.62
C TYR A 194 8.22 -25.10 14.19
N GLN A 195 7.65 -24.00 14.66
CA GLN A 195 6.25 -23.93 15.11
C GLN A 195 5.65 -22.53 14.87
N LYS A 196 4.32 -22.48 14.91
CA LYS A 196 3.52 -21.26 14.79
C LYS A 196 3.48 -20.46 16.11
N ASP A 197 3.67 -19.14 16.03
CA ASP A 197 3.57 -18.25 17.19
C ASP A 197 2.15 -17.68 17.42
N VAL A 198 2.00 -16.86 18.47
CA VAL A 198 0.73 -16.22 18.86
C VAL A 198 0.19 -15.24 17.80
N GLN A 199 1.03 -14.75 16.89
CA GLN A 199 0.64 -13.88 15.77
C GLN A 199 0.34 -14.67 14.49
N GLY A 200 0.54 -15.99 14.52
CA GLY A 200 0.34 -16.90 13.39
C GLY A 200 1.57 -17.07 12.50
N GLU A 201 2.75 -16.60 12.92
CA GLU A 201 3.99 -16.61 12.15
C GLU A 201 4.87 -17.81 12.51
N TYR A 202 5.59 -18.38 11.55
CA TYR A 202 6.40 -19.58 11.77
C TYR A 202 7.83 -19.22 12.13
N LYS A 203 8.30 -19.72 13.28
CA LYS A 203 9.59 -19.36 13.88
C LYS A 203 10.25 -20.60 14.49
N SER A 204 11.58 -20.54 14.59
CA SER A 204 12.42 -21.54 15.23
C SER A 204 13.44 -20.84 16.12
N ARG A 205 14.07 -21.58 17.03
CA ARG A 205 15.07 -21.05 17.96
C ARG A 205 16.52 -21.09 17.40
N PRO A 206 17.00 -22.17 16.76
CA PRO A 206 18.32 -22.19 16.14
C PRO A 206 18.40 -21.42 14.80
N SER A 207 17.27 -21.22 14.11
CA SER A 207 17.25 -20.71 12.73
C SER A 207 16.21 -19.60 12.55
N SER A 208 16.60 -18.52 11.88
CA SER A 208 15.74 -17.36 11.55
C SER A 208 14.86 -17.63 10.33
N HIS A 209 13.64 -17.10 10.27
CA HIS A 209 12.73 -17.27 9.12
C HIS A 209 12.43 -15.93 8.43
N MET A 210 13.08 -15.71 7.29
CA MET A 210 13.04 -14.50 6.49
C MET A 210 11.97 -14.57 5.40
N ASP A 211 10.69 -14.36 5.76
CA ASP A 211 9.62 -14.14 4.77
C ASP A 211 9.88 -12.83 4.00
N CYS A 212 10.35 -12.95 2.76
CA CYS A 212 10.65 -11.84 1.86
C CYS A 212 9.44 -10.93 1.62
N PHE A 213 8.21 -11.43 1.71
CA PHE A 213 6.99 -10.65 1.50
C PHE A 213 6.79 -9.58 2.59
N LYS A 214 7.35 -9.76 3.80
CA LYS A 214 7.35 -8.75 4.87
C LYS A 214 8.20 -7.54 4.46
N TRP A 215 9.42 -7.78 3.96
CA TRP A 215 10.29 -6.74 3.39
C TRP A 215 9.67 -6.08 2.16
N VAL A 216 9.05 -6.86 1.26
CA VAL A 216 8.36 -6.33 0.09
C VAL A 216 7.25 -5.33 0.48
N LYS A 217 6.44 -5.65 1.49
CA LYS A 217 5.38 -4.75 1.99
C LYS A 217 5.92 -3.47 2.63
N ARG A 218 7.05 -3.54 3.34
CA ARG A 218 7.56 -2.44 4.21
C ARG A 218 8.60 -1.56 3.54
N ASP A 219 9.63 -2.17 2.94
CA ASP A 219 10.90 -1.49 2.60
C ASP A 219 11.19 -1.44 1.09
N SER A 220 10.49 -2.23 0.26
CA SER A 220 10.81 -2.30 -1.18
C SER A 220 10.45 -1.04 -1.99
N TYR A 221 9.61 -0.17 -1.43
CA TYR A 221 8.93 0.95 -2.10
C TYR A 221 8.07 0.58 -3.33
N LEU A 222 7.77 -0.71 -3.54
CA LEU A 222 6.89 -1.16 -4.62
C LEU A 222 5.41 -0.93 -4.27
N PRO A 223 4.56 -0.47 -5.21
CA PRO A 223 3.13 -0.30 -4.97
C PRO A 223 2.46 -1.67 -4.76
N VAL A 224 1.34 -1.70 -4.01
CA VAL A 224 0.61 -2.94 -3.65
C VAL A 224 0.09 -3.75 -4.88
N GLY A 225 0.15 -3.19 -6.08
CA GLY A 225 -0.10 -3.91 -7.35
C GLY A 225 1.09 -4.70 -7.90
N SER A 226 2.28 -4.54 -7.32
CA SER A 226 3.55 -5.12 -7.78
C SER A 226 4.30 -5.80 -6.63
N GLN A 227 3.54 -6.46 -5.74
CA GLN A 227 4.03 -7.17 -4.56
C GLN A 227 3.76 -8.69 -4.62
N ASN A 228 3.51 -9.27 -5.80
CA ASN A 228 3.66 -10.71 -6.04
C ASN A 228 5.09 -11.02 -6.51
N LEU A 229 5.56 -12.25 -6.31
CA LEU A 229 6.95 -12.64 -6.55
C LEU A 229 7.42 -12.27 -7.97
N LYS A 230 6.64 -12.60 -9.02
CA LYS A 230 6.91 -12.19 -10.41
C LYS A 230 7.16 -10.68 -10.59
N ALA A 231 6.29 -9.80 -10.08
CA ALA A 231 6.48 -8.36 -10.27
C ALA A 231 7.65 -7.82 -9.44
N VAL A 232 7.96 -8.44 -8.30
CA VAL A 232 9.15 -8.11 -7.50
C VAL A 232 10.42 -8.55 -8.22
N ALA A 233 10.46 -9.76 -8.79
CA ALA A 233 11.57 -10.24 -9.61
C ALA A 233 11.81 -9.30 -10.82
N LYS A 234 10.77 -8.97 -11.59
CA LYS A 234 10.86 -8.00 -12.70
C LYS A 234 11.36 -6.63 -12.25
N ALA A 235 10.89 -6.11 -11.11
CA ALA A 235 11.23 -4.78 -10.63
C ALA A 235 12.56 -4.68 -9.84
N LYS A 236 13.09 -5.79 -9.31
CA LYS A 236 14.32 -5.83 -8.49
C LYS A 236 15.42 -6.64 -9.16
N LEU A 237 15.15 -7.90 -9.52
CA LEU A 237 16.10 -8.81 -10.18
C LEU A 237 16.21 -8.55 -11.70
N ARG A 238 15.29 -7.77 -12.29
CA ARG A 238 15.33 -7.30 -13.69
C ARG A 238 15.25 -8.42 -14.75
N TYR A 239 14.61 -9.54 -14.43
CA TYR A 239 14.20 -10.56 -15.40
C TYR A 239 12.72 -10.86 -15.21
N ASP A 240 12.08 -11.40 -16.24
CA ASP A 240 10.73 -11.96 -16.16
C ASP A 240 10.86 -13.45 -15.81
N PRO A 241 10.45 -13.90 -14.61
CA PRO A 241 10.38 -15.32 -14.28
C PRO A 241 9.27 -16.01 -15.07
N VAL A 242 9.28 -17.34 -15.02
CA VAL A 242 8.23 -18.17 -15.62
C VAL A 242 6.87 -17.78 -15.03
N GLU A 243 5.83 -17.73 -15.86
CA GLU A 243 4.45 -17.50 -15.41
C GLU A 243 3.57 -18.63 -15.91
N LEU A 244 2.72 -19.12 -15.01
CA LEU A 244 1.76 -20.18 -15.24
C LEU A 244 0.44 -19.79 -14.58
N ASP A 245 -0.70 -20.11 -15.17
CA ASP A 245 -1.99 -19.94 -14.49
C ASP A 245 -2.13 -21.05 -13.43
N PRO A 246 -2.40 -20.73 -12.15
CA PRO A 246 -2.60 -21.73 -11.10
C PRO A 246 -3.68 -22.79 -11.40
N GLU A 247 -4.63 -22.52 -12.30
CA GLU A 247 -5.62 -23.51 -12.75
C GLU A 247 -5.02 -24.61 -13.66
N GLU A 248 -3.86 -24.37 -14.30
CA GLU A 248 -3.21 -25.33 -15.19
C GLU A 248 -2.20 -26.25 -14.50
N MET A 249 -1.66 -25.86 -13.33
CA MET A 249 -0.61 -26.61 -12.60
C MET A 249 -0.98 -28.09 -12.37
N CYS A 250 -2.22 -28.35 -11.93
CA CYS A 250 -2.71 -29.72 -11.71
C CYS A 250 -2.90 -30.53 -13.00
N ARG A 251 -3.07 -29.87 -14.16
CA ARG A 251 -3.08 -30.53 -15.47
C ARG A 251 -1.64 -30.85 -15.90
N MET A 252 -0.76 -29.86 -15.81
CA MET A 252 0.65 -30.00 -16.21
C MET A 252 1.44 -30.99 -15.35
N ALA A 253 1.08 -31.18 -14.07
CA ALA A 253 1.64 -32.27 -13.27
C ALA A 253 1.43 -33.66 -13.91
N SER A 254 0.34 -33.84 -14.65
CA SER A 254 0.04 -35.08 -15.39
C SER A 254 0.50 -35.06 -16.85
N GLU A 255 0.43 -33.91 -17.53
CA GLU A 255 0.65 -33.79 -18.99
C GLU A 255 2.04 -33.27 -19.37
N GLU A 256 2.61 -32.31 -18.62
CA GLU A 256 3.86 -31.60 -18.93
C GLU A 256 4.73 -31.35 -17.67
N PRO A 257 5.07 -32.38 -16.89
CA PRO A 257 5.67 -32.23 -15.55
C PRO A 257 7.04 -31.54 -15.54
N GLN A 258 7.83 -31.66 -16.61
CA GLN A 258 9.11 -30.91 -16.72
C GLN A 258 8.88 -29.40 -16.83
N VAL A 259 7.80 -28.96 -17.50
CA VAL A 259 7.48 -27.54 -17.67
C VAL A 259 6.94 -26.96 -16.37
N LEU A 260 6.14 -27.73 -15.62
CA LEU A 260 5.76 -27.39 -14.24
C LEU A 260 6.98 -27.31 -13.30
N SER A 261 7.96 -28.20 -13.48
CA SER A 261 9.21 -28.19 -12.69
C SER A 261 10.03 -26.92 -12.95
N ASN A 262 10.11 -26.46 -14.21
CA ASN A 262 10.72 -25.18 -14.57
C ASN A 262 10.04 -23.98 -13.86
N TYR A 263 8.72 -24.03 -13.68
CA TYR A 263 7.96 -23.01 -12.94
C TYR A 263 8.28 -23.07 -11.43
N SER A 264 8.19 -24.25 -10.81
CA SER A 264 8.46 -24.44 -9.38
C SER A 264 9.89 -24.01 -8.98
N VAL A 265 10.91 -24.31 -9.78
CA VAL A 265 12.29 -23.86 -9.49
C VAL A 265 12.50 -22.37 -9.78
N SER A 266 11.75 -21.77 -10.72
CA SER A 266 11.83 -20.34 -11.03
C SER A 266 11.51 -19.48 -9.81
N ASP A 267 10.51 -19.85 -9.02
CA ASP A 267 10.09 -19.09 -7.84
C ASP A 267 11.02 -19.34 -6.62
N ALA A 268 11.65 -20.52 -6.51
CA ALA A 268 12.76 -20.74 -5.57
C ALA A 268 13.99 -19.88 -5.92
N VAL A 269 14.41 -19.83 -7.19
CA VAL A 269 15.51 -18.96 -7.69
C VAL A 269 15.19 -17.49 -7.46
N ALA A 270 13.96 -17.06 -7.77
CA ALA A 270 13.52 -15.68 -7.53
C ALA A 270 13.55 -15.33 -6.03
N THR A 271 13.09 -16.23 -5.16
CA THR A 271 13.07 -16.03 -3.70
C THR A 271 14.48 -15.98 -3.10
N TYR A 272 15.36 -16.93 -3.47
CA TYR A 272 16.75 -16.97 -3.02
C TYR A 272 17.51 -15.70 -3.41
N TYR A 273 17.47 -15.29 -4.68
CA TYR A 273 18.23 -14.13 -5.13
C TYR A 273 17.61 -12.79 -4.74
N LEU A 274 16.28 -12.71 -4.56
CA LEU A 274 15.64 -11.56 -3.90
C LEU A 274 16.15 -11.40 -2.47
N TYR A 275 16.26 -12.50 -1.72
CA TYR A 275 16.81 -12.48 -0.38
C TYR A 275 18.28 -12.05 -0.38
N MET A 276 19.14 -12.73 -1.15
CA MET A 276 20.59 -12.49 -1.11
C MET A 276 20.99 -11.10 -1.64
N LYS A 277 20.35 -10.58 -2.69
CA LYS A 277 20.69 -9.23 -3.22
C LYS A 277 20.02 -8.07 -2.48
N TYR A 278 18.91 -8.28 -1.75
CA TYR A 278 18.17 -7.18 -1.12
C TYR A 278 17.84 -7.37 0.36
N VAL A 279 17.25 -8.49 0.77
CA VAL A 279 16.72 -8.65 2.13
C VAL A 279 17.84 -8.95 3.14
N HIS A 280 18.75 -9.88 2.83
CA HIS A 280 19.90 -10.22 3.67
C HIS A 280 20.79 -8.99 3.98
N PRO A 281 21.30 -8.23 2.98
CA PRO A 281 22.20 -7.13 3.27
C PRO A 281 21.51 -6.03 4.10
N PHE A 282 20.23 -5.78 3.87
CA PHE A 282 19.42 -4.76 4.54
C PHE A 282 19.00 -5.13 5.97
N ILE A 283 18.45 -6.33 6.20
CA ILE A 283 17.96 -6.74 7.54
C ILE A 283 19.11 -6.89 8.53
N PHE A 284 20.20 -7.56 8.15
CA PHE A 284 21.37 -7.67 9.02
C PHE A 284 22.11 -6.32 9.18
N ALA A 285 21.98 -5.37 8.24
CA ALA A 285 22.45 -4.00 8.47
C ALA A 285 21.64 -3.30 9.57
N LEU A 286 20.31 -3.45 9.60
CA LEU A 286 19.47 -2.92 10.69
C LEU A 286 19.75 -3.63 12.03
N CYS A 287 20.04 -4.93 12.02
CA CYS A 287 20.35 -5.69 13.23
C CYS A 287 21.56 -5.15 14.01
N THR A 288 22.55 -4.54 13.32
CA THR A 288 23.75 -3.98 13.99
C THR A 288 23.48 -2.75 14.87
N ILE A 289 22.28 -2.17 14.78
CA ILE A 289 21.87 -0.92 15.44
C ILE A 289 20.50 -0.98 16.14
N ILE A 290 19.69 -2.01 15.88
CA ILE A 290 18.40 -2.25 16.55
C ILE A 290 18.53 -3.42 17.55
N PRO A 291 18.09 -3.27 18.82
CA PRO A 291 18.23 -4.30 19.85
C PRO A 291 17.19 -5.44 19.73
N MET A 292 17.18 -6.11 18.58
CA MET A 292 16.21 -7.14 18.19
C MET A 292 16.85 -8.21 17.29
N GLU A 293 16.23 -9.39 17.23
CA GLU A 293 16.61 -10.48 16.32
C GLU A 293 16.15 -10.20 14.86
N PRO A 294 16.76 -10.85 13.84
CA PRO A 294 16.42 -10.62 12.43
C PRO A 294 14.93 -10.79 12.13
N ASP A 295 14.27 -11.77 12.75
CA ASP A 295 12.84 -12.06 12.59
C ASP A 295 11.94 -10.91 13.04
N GLU A 296 12.29 -10.23 14.14
CA GLU A 296 11.59 -9.01 14.58
C GLU A 296 11.98 -7.81 13.72
N VAL A 297 13.26 -7.64 13.39
CA VAL A 297 13.74 -6.55 12.52
C VAL A 297 13.11 -6.60 11.13
N LEU A 298 12.76 -7.78 10.62
CA LEU A 298 12.00 -7.97 9.38
C LEU A 298 10.50 -7.67 9.54
N ARG A 299 9.88 -8.08 10.66
CA ARG A 299 8.42 -8.12 10.79
C ARG A 299 7.78 -6.91 11.51
N LYS A 300 8.46 -6.25 12.46
CA LYS A 300 7.87 -5.09 13.16
C LYS A 300 7.73 -3.89 12.21
N GLY A 301 6.71 -3.05 12.41
CA GLY A 301 6.60 -1.77 11.70
C GLY A 301 7.73 -0.81 12.07
N SER A 302 8.21 0.01 11.13
CA SER A 302 9.44 0.83 11.27
C SER A 302 9.44 1.78 12.47
N GLY A 303 8.28 2.33 12.86
CA GLY A 303 8.13 3.12 14.09
C GLY A 303 8.46 2.36 15.39
N THR A 304 8.40 1.02 15.38
CA THR A 304 8.83 0.17 16.51
C THR A 304 10.35 -0.03 16.51
N LEU A 305 10.98 -0.07 15.33
CA LEU A 305 12.44 -0.07 15.22
C LEU A 305 13.01 1.28 15.69
N CYS A 306 12.34 2.38 15.33
CA CYS A 306 12.64 3.72 15.82
C CYS A 306 12.50 3.83 17.35
N GLU A 307 11.43 3.29 17.94
CA GLU A 307 11.23 3.19 19.39
C GLU A 307 12.36 2.43 20.09
N ALA A 308 12.73 1.25 19.56
CA ALA A 308 13.80 0.42 20.10
C ALA A 308 15.18 1.09 20.02
N LEU A 309 15.47 1.79 18.91
CA LEU A 309 16.67 2.62 18.76
C LEU A 309 16.72 3.76 19.78
N LEU A 310 15.62 4.49 19.95
CA LEU A 310 15.53 5.58 20.92
C LEU A 310 15.67 5.08 22.36
N MET A 311 15.23 3.85 22.67
CA MET A 311 15.47 3.18 23.96
C MET A 311 16.95 2.86 24.21
N VAL A 312 17.74 2.50 23.18
CA VAL A 312 19.22 2.38 23.30
C VAL A 312 19.83 3.73 23.69
N GLN A 313 19.47 4.80 22.97
CA GLN A 313 20.08 6.11 23.15
C GLN A 313 19.66 6.77 24.48
N ALA A 314 18.38 6.66 24.84
CA ALA A 314 17.87 7.13 26.14
C ALA A 314 18.57 6.42 27.32
N TYR A 315 18.75 5.10 27.26
CA TYR A 315 19.42 4.34 28.33
C TYR A 315 20.89 4.76 28.49
N HIS A 316 21.64 4.91 27.40
CA HIS A 316 23.03 5.37 27.47
C HIS A 316 23.18 6.87 27.82
N ALA A 317 22.10 7.66 27.67
CA ALA A 317 21.99 9.01 28.19
C ALA A 317 21.45 9.07 29.65
N ASN A 318 21.20 7.91 30.29
CA ASN A 318 20.61 7.77 31.62
C ASN A 318 19.21 8.42 31.77
N ILE A 319 18.37 8.30 30.73
CA ILE A 319 17.01 8.85 30.66
C ILE A 319 15.98 7.72 30.83
N VAL A 320 15.20 7.79 31.90
CA VAL A 320 14.12 6.82 32.20
C VAL A 320 13.06 6.85 31.11
N TYR A 321 12.73 5.70 30.53
CA TYR A 321 11.75 5.61 29.46
C TYR A 321 10.35 6.05 29.92
N PRO A 322 9.61 6.84 29.13
CA PRO A 322 8.19 7.04 29.36
C PRO A 322 7.40 5.72 29.24
N ASN A 323 6.27 5.66 29.94
CA ASN A 323 5.24 4.66 29.65
C ASN A 323 4.60 4.96 28.28
N LYS A 324 4.01 3.95 27.65
CA LYS A 324 3.43 4.10 26.30
C LYS A 324 2.19 4.99 26.33
N GLN A 325 2.03 5.85 25.32
CA GLN A 325 0.88 6.74 25.18
C GLN A 325 -0.45 5.96 25.16
N GLU A 326 -1.25 6.11 26.22
CA GLU A 326 -2.61 5.59 26.29
C GLU A 326 -3.60 6.42 25.45
N GLN A 327 -4.70 5.79 25.03
CA GLN A 327 -5.76 6.47 24.29
C GLN A 327 -6.83 7.05 25.23
N VAL A 328 -6.99 8.37 25.23
CA VAL A 328 -8.06 9.06 25.95
C VAL A 328 -9.39 8.83 25.22
N TRP A 329 -10.25 8.00 25.81
CA TRP A 329 -11.59 7.73 25.29
C TRP A 329 -12.53 8.93 25.49
N ASN A 330 -13.30 9.26 24.45
CA ASN A 330 -14.31 10.32 24.44
C ASN A 330 -13.82 11.69 24.98
N LYS A 331 -12.59 12.05 24.63
CA LYS A 331 -11.99 13.38 24.85
C LYS A 331 -12.96 14.49 24.41
N LEU A 332 -13.19 15.46 25.29
CA LEU A 332 -13.99 16.64 24.98
C LEU A 332 -13.09 17.78 24.49
N THR A 333 -13.62 18.65 23.61
CA THR A 333 -13.08 20.00 23.39
C THR A 333 -13.37 20.89 24.61
N GLU A 334 -12.70 22.05 24.69
CA GLU A 334 -12.89 23.03 25.75
C GLU A 334 -14.34 23.55 25.82
N ASP A 335 -15.00 23.71 24.67
CA ASP A 335 -16.43 24.05 24.55
C ASP A 335 -17.38 22.84 24.68
N GLY A 336 -16.85 21.65 24.98
CA GLY A 336 -17.63 20.50 25.43
C GLY A 336 -18.23 19.60 24.33
N HIS A 337 -17.65 19.57 23.13
CA HIS A 337 -18.00 18.60 22.09
C HIS A 337 -17.11 17.35 22.16
N VAL A 338 -17.66 16.17 21.84
CA VAL A 338 -16.86 14.93 21.78
C VAL A 338 -16.00 14.94 20.52
N LEU A 339 -14.68 14.81 20.70
CA LEU A 339 -13.75 14.54 19.61
C LEU A 339 -13.89 13.09 19.16
N ASP A 340 -14.23 12.88 17.89
CA ASP A 340 -14.19 11.54 17.32
C ASP A 340 -12.76 11.17 16.93
N SER A 341 -12.06 12.11 16.28
CA SER A 341 -10.61 12.08 16.06
C SER A 341 -9.99 13.48 16.21
N GLU A 342 -8.69 13.52 16.47
CA GLU A 342 -7.86 14.72 16.48
C GLU A 342 -6.51 14.43 15.82
N THR A 343 -5.94 15.44 15.15
CA THR A 343 -4.69 15.40 14.41
C THR A 343 -4.21 16.83 14.15
N TYR A 344 -3.22 17.00 13.28
CA TYR A 344 -2.79 18.28 12.70
C TYR A 344 -3.06 18.30 11.19
N VAL A 345 -2.94 19.48 10.57
CA VAL A 345 -2.88 19.59 9.11
C VAL A 345 -1.51 19.10 8.64
N GLY A 346 -1.50 17.96 7.93
CA GLY A 346 -0.29 17.37 7.38
C GLY A 346 0.25 18.12 6.16
N GLY A 347 1.25 17.52 5.50
CA GLY A 347 1.95 18.09 4.35
C GLY A 347 1.05 18.75 3.29
N HIS A 348 1.42 19.96 2.90
CA HIS A 348 0.79 20.69 1.79
C HIS A 348 1.01 19.93 0.47
N VAL A 349 0.04 20.01 -0.44
CA VAL A 349 0.09 19.35 -1.75
C VAL A 349 -0.82 20.14 -2.68
N GLU A 350 -0.38 20.59 -3.84
CA GLU A 350 -1.20 21.28 -4.83
C GLU A 350 -0.89 20.84 -6.27
N ALA A 351 -1.93 20.71 -7.08
CA ALA A 351 -1.75 20.72 -8.53
C ALA A 351 -1.97 22.16 -9.00
N LEU A 352 -1.04 22.70 -9.78
CA LEU A 352 -1.07 24.11 -10.19
C LEU A 352 -1.46 24.21 -11.66
N GLU A 353 -0.83 23.42 -12.54
CA GLU A 353 -1.18 23.30 -13.95
C GLU A 353 -1.58 21.86 -14.35
N SER A 354 -2.00 21.67 -15.60
CA SER A 354 -2.32 20.37 -16.20
C SER A 354 -2.08 20.45 -17.71
N GLY A 355 -1.43 19.44 -18.30
CA GLY A 355 -0.88 19.56 -19.66
C GLY A 355 0.32 18.66 -19.91
N VAL A 356 0.87 18.80 -21.12
CA VAL A 356 2.16 18.27 -21.54
C VAL A 356 3.18 19.40 -21.52
N PHE A 357 4.30 19.17 -20.84
CA PHE A 357 5.44 20.08 -20.77
C PHE A 357 6.66 19.31 -21.29
N ARG A 358 7.44 19.90 -22.20
CA ARG A 358 8.50 19.22 -22.95
C ARG A 358 9.64 20.17 -23.26
N ALA A 359 10.88 19.75 -23.06
CA ALA A 359 12.08 20.57 -23.24
C ALA A 359 12.30 21.03 -24.70
N ASP A 360 11.66 20.37 -25.67
CA ASP A 360 11.68 20.70 -27.08
C ASP A 360 10.45 21.51 -27.57
N ILE A 361 9.41 21.70 -26.72
CA ILE A 361 8.17 22.42 -27.09
C ILE A 361 8.10 23.80 -26.39
N PRO A 362 8.10 24.92 -27.12
CA PRO A 362 8.07 26.27 -26.54
C PRO A 362 6.90 26.54 -25.59
N CYS A 363 7.21 27.03 -24.39
CA CYS A 363 6.24 27.47 -23.40
C CYS A 363 6.15 29.00 -23.36
N ARG A 364 4.93 29.52 -23.15
CA ARG A 364 4.74 30.93 -22.80
C ARG A 364 5.10 31.14 -21.33
N PHE A 365 5.92 32.16 -21.07
CA PHE A 365 6.27 32.62 -19.74
C PHE A 365 5.81 34.08 -19.57
N ARG A 366 5.26 34.38 -18.40
CA ARG A 366 4.92 35.73 -17.93
C ARG A 366 5.47 35.85 -16.52
N MET A 367 6.57 36.58 -16.40
CA MET A 367 7.40 36.63 -15.19
C MET A 367 7.35 38.05 -14.60
N VAL A 368 7.89 38.22 -13.39
CA VAL A 368 7.85 39.48 -12.62
C VAL A 368 9.24 40.12 -12.61
N PRO A 369 9.45 41.29 -13.28
CA PRO A 369 10.75 41.96 -13.33
C PRO A 369 11.35 42.27 -11.95
N GLU A 370 10.51 42.65 -10.99
CA GLU A 370 10.90 42.96 -9.62
C GLU A 370 11.52 41.75 -8.91
N ALA A 371 11.05 40.53 -9.20
CA ALA A 371 11.62 39.31 -8.66
C ALA A 371 13.03 39.05 -9.22
N PHE A 372 13.25 39.26 -10.52
CA PHE A 372 14.60 39.16 -11.10
C PHE A 372 15.55 40.23 -10.58
N GLN A 373 15.08 41.46 -10.31
CA GLN A 373 15.93 42.47 -9.69
C GLN A 373 16.35 42.05 -8.27
N ASN A 374 15.41 41.55 -7.45
CA ASN A 374 15.72 41.01 -6.12
C ASN A 374 16.70 39.83 -6.16
N LEU A 375 16.70 39.02 -7.24
CA LEU A 375 17.68 37.95 -7.45
C LEU A 375 19.04 38.51 -7.87
N ILE A 376 19.10 39.45 -8.83
CA ILE A 376 20.32 40.14 -9.26
C ILE A 376 21.03 40.77 -8.05
N ASP A 377 20.30 41.50 -7.22
CA ASP A 377 20.81 42.17 -6.02
C ASP A 377 21.32 41.19 -4.95
N LYS A 378 20.94 39.90 -5.03
CA LYS A 378 21.39 38.83 -4.12
C LYS A 378 22.45 37.89 -4.70
N VAL A 379 22.76 37.91 -6.01
CA VAL A 379 23.64 36.90 -6.68
C VAL A 379 24.94 36.64 -5.92
N GLU A 380 25.66 37.71 -5.53
CA GLU A 380 26.96 37.59 -4.86
C GLU A 380 26.84 36.84 -3.52
N ASN A 381 25.82 37.16 -2.72
CA ASN A 381 25.53 36.50 -1.44
C ASN A 381 25.07 35.05 -1.66
N THR A 382 24.24 34.79 -2.68
CA THR A 382 23.78 33.45 -3.05
C THR A 382 24.92 32.53 -3.46
N MET A 383 25.85 33.02 -4.31
CA MET A 383 26.99 32.22 -4.73
C MET A 383 28.01 32.02 -3.61
N LYS A 384 28.24 33.03 -2.75
CA LYS A 384 29.05 32.86 -1.53
C LYS A 384 28.46 31.82 -0.58
N HIS A 385 27.15 31.87 -0.33
CA HIS A 385 26.47 30.89 0.51
C HIS A 385 26.65 29.45 0.01
N ALA A 386 26.40 29.21 -1.27
CA ALA A 386 26.53 27.88 -1.87
C ALA A 386 27.97 27.36 -1.84
N ILE A 387 28.96 28.24 -1.97
CA ILE A 387 30.38 27.86 -1.94
C ILE A 387 30.87 27.61 -0.50
N GLU A 388 30.62 28.54 0.42
CA GLU A 388 31.17 28.50 1.79
C GLU A 388 30.40 27.58 2.73
N VAL A 389 29.05 27.59 2.67
CA VAL A 389 28.20 26.88 3.64
C VAL A 389 27.76 25.52 3.11
N GLU A 390 27.26 25.46 1.87
CA GLU A 390 26.76 24.22 1.29
C GLU A 390 27.94 23.34 0.84
N GLU A 391 28.88 23.90 0.06
CA GLU A 391 30.03 23.17 -0.47
C GLU A 391 31.28 23.20 0.43
N ASN A 392 31.29 23.96 1.53
CA ASN A 392 32.36 23.97 2.53
C ASN A 392 33.75 24.31 1.93
N ILE A 393 33.79 25.31 1.03
CA ILE A 393 35.01 25.84 0.41
C ILE A 393 35.18 27.31 0.85
N PRO A 394 36.25 27.68 1.59
CA PRO A 394 36.57 29.07 1.85
C PRO A 394 36.80 29.85 0.56
N MET A 395 36.21 31.06 0.45
CA MET A 395 36.27 31.90 -0.76
C MET A 395 37.70 32.22 -1.23
N GLU A 396 38.68 32.24 -0.33
CA GLU A 396 40.12 32.41 -0.63
C GLU A 396 40.65 31.40 -1.66
N TYR A 397 40.04 30.22 -1.76
CA TYR A 397 40.45 29.17 -2.71
C TYR A 397 39.71 29.23 -4.05
N VAL A 398 38.80 30.18 -4.31
CA VAL A 398 37.99 30.23 -5.54
C VAL A 398 38.60 31.17 -6.57
N THR A 399 38.73 30.71 -7.82
CA THR A 399 39.49 31.43 -8.86
C THR A 399 38.65 32.06 -9.98
N ASN A 400 37.33 31.84 -10.00
CA ASN A 400 36.44 32.36 -11.06
C ASN A 400 35.08 32.85 -10.54
N PHE A 401 35.04 33.34 -9.31
CA PHE A 401 33.80 33.80 -8.68
C PHE A 401 33.12 34.94 -9.46
N ASP A 402 33.90 35.95 -9.87
CA ASP A 402 33.38 37.12 -10.58
C ASP A 402 32.87 36.76 -12.00
N GLU A 403 33.56 35.85 -12.72
CA GLU A 403 33.11 35.32 -14.01
C GLU A 403 31.72 34.67 -13.88
N VAL A 404 31.52 33.86 -12.84
CA VAL A 404 30.27 33.14 -12.59
C VAL A 404 29.15 34.10 -12.19
N CYS A 405 29.42 35.06 -11.32
CA CYS A 405 28.41 36.05 -10.91
C CYS A 405 27.99 36.95 -12.09
N ALA A 406 28.91 37.30 -13.00
CA ALA A 406 28.62 38.11 -14.18
C ALA A 406 27.64 37.43 -15.15
N ASP A 407 27.87 36.16 -15.54
CA ASP A 407 26.97 35.41 -16.43
C ASP A 407 25.56 35.23 -15.80
N ILE A 408 25.50 34.96 -14.49
CA ILE A 408 24.22 34.87 -13.75
C ILE A 408 23.47 36.21 -13.82
N VAL A 409 24.14 37.34 -13.55
CA VAL A 409 23.53 38.68 -13.61
C VAL A 409 23.10 39.06 -15.03
N GLU A 410 23.86 38.69 -16.06
CA GLU A 410 23.51 38.91 -17.46
C GLU A 410 22.22 38.16 -17.84
N ARG A 411 22.14 36.84 -17.56
CA ARG A 411 20.95 36.02 -17.81
C ARG A 411 19.71 36.52 -17.07
N LEU A 412 19.85 36.87 -15.79
CA LEU A 412 18.75 37.42 -14.99
C LEU A 412 18.32 38.81 -15.52
N SER A 413 19.24 39.62 -16.01
CA SER A 413 18.91 40.90 -16.65
C SER A 413 18.13 40.70 -17.96
N MET A 414 18.53 39.74 -18.80
CA MET A 414 17.76 39.37 -19.99
C MET A 414 16.33 38.93 -19.65
N LEU A 415 16.14 38.22 -18.54
CA LEU A 415 14.83 37.77 -18.05
C LEU A 415 13.99 38.92 -17.46
N ARG A 416 14.61 39.83 -16.70
CA ARG A 416 13.99 41.06 -16.18
C ARG A 416 13.48 41.95 -17.31
N ASP A 417 14.33 42.19 -18.32
CA ASP A 417 14.08 43.18 -19.37
C ASP A 417 13.16 42.65 -20.48
N CYS A 418 13.06 41.32 -20.63
CA CYS A 418 12.06 40.66 -21.47
C CYS A 418 11.27 39.60 -20.67
N PRO A 419 10.29 40.02 -19.84
CA PRO A 419 9.59 39.17 -18.88
C PRO A 419 8.38 38.42 -19.46
N ASN A 420 7.94 38.77 -20.67
CA ASN A 420 6.88 38.08 -21.40
C ASN A 420 7.50 37.46 -22.66
N ARG A 421 7.61 36.13 -22.72
CA ARG A 421 8.34 35.43 -23.77
C ARG A 421 7.75 34.07 -24.14
N LEU A 422 8.15 33.57 -25.31
CA LEU A 422 7.89 32.22 -25.79
C LEU A 422 9.25 31.54 -25.96
N GLU A 423 9.53 30.53 -25.14
CA GLU A 423 10.86 29.92 -25.03
C GLU A 423 10.73 28.46 -24.61
N ASN A 424 11.69 27.61 -24.95
CA ASN A 424 11.69 26.22 -24.48
C ASN A 424 11.83 26.17 -22.95
N PRO A 425 11.06 25.29 -22.27
CA PRO A 425 11.16 25.12 -20.83
C PRO A 425 12.32 24.19 -20.45
N ILE A 426 12.95 24.47 -19.31
CA ILE A 426 13.69 23.46 -18.56
C ILE A 426 12.76 22.90 -17.49
N ILE A 427 12.62 21.57 -17.41
CA ILE A 427 11.76 20.89 -16.43
C ILE A 427 12.62 20.46 -15.24
N TYR A 428 12.33 20.98 -14.05
CA TYR A 428 13.06 20.68 -12.81
C TYR A 428 12.12 20.20 -11.70
N HIS A 429 12.68 19.37 -10.81
CA HIS A 429 12.13 19.06 -9.50
C HIS A 429 13.03 19.68 -8.42
N LEU A 430 12.45 20.51 -7.56
CA LEU A 430 13.15 21.23 -6.49
C LEU A 430 12.68 20.63 -5.15
N ASP A 431 13.47 19.73 -4.57
CA ASP A 431 13.09 18.86 -3.44
C ASP A 431 13.89 19.17 -2.17
N VAL A 432 13.26 19.21 -1.00
CA VAL A 432 13.97 19.48 0.25
C VAL A 432 14.59 18.18 0.79
N GLY A 433 15.91 18.05 0.63
CA GLY A 433 16.68 16.87 0.99
C GLY A 433 16.44 16.43 2.43
N ALA A 434 15.68 15.34 2.62
CA ALA A 434 15.26 14.82 3.92
C ALA A 434 14.54 15.87 4.81
N MET A 435 13.58 16.60 4.22
CA MET A 435 12.82 17.71 4.81
C MET A 435 12.49 17.57 6.31
N TYR A 436 11.64 16.61 6.70
CA TYR A 436 11.15 16.50 8.08
C TYR A 436 12.27 16.24 9.11
N PRO A 437 13.21 15.29 8.90
CA PRO A 437 14.43 15.19 9.70
C PRO A 437 15.20 16.50 9.83
N ASN A 438 15.41 17.25 8.75
CA ASN A 438 16.17 18.50 8.80
C ASN A 438 15.40 19.66 9.48
N ILE A 439 14.07 19.71 9.37
CA ILE A 439 13.23 20.63 10.17
C ILE A 439 13.31 20.31 11.68
N ILE A 440 13.30 19.00 12.02
CA ILE A 440 13.49 18.50 13.38
C ILE A 440 14.85 18.94 13.94
N LEU A 441 15.92 18.79 13.15
CA LEU A 441 17.27 19.22 13.52
C LEU A 441 17.35 20.74 13.69
N THR A 442 16.96 21.53 12.67
CA THR A 442 17.00 23.00 12.72
C THR A 442 16.31 23.58 13.96
N ASN A 443 15.10 23.12 14.26
CA ASN A 443 14.29 23.69 15.35
C ASN A 443 14.47 22.96 16.70
N ARG A 444 15.39 21.98 16.77
CA ARG A 444 15.70 21.18 17.97
C ARG A 444 14.47 20.44 18.53
N LEU A 445 13.61 19.94 17.63
CA LEU A 445 12.30 19.38 17.96
C LEU A 445 12.42 17.97 18.52
N GLN A 446 11.86 17.74 19.71
CA GLN A 446 11.77 16.44 20.35
C GLN A 446 10.62 16.45 21.37
N PRO A 447 9.91 15.34 21.63
CA PRO A 447 8.72 15.37 22.47
C PRO A 447 8.95 15.91 23.90
N PRO A 448 10.05 15.59 24.61
CA PRO A 448 10.32 16.17 25.93
C PRO A 448 10.61 17.68 25.92
N ALA A 449 10.99 18.26 24.78
CA ALA A 449 11.26 19.70 24.69
C ALA A 449 9.97 20.53 24.50
N ILE A 450 8.83 19.90 24.20
CA ILE A 450 7.53 20.59 24.13
C ILE A 450 7.05 20.82 25.58
N VAL A 451 7.26 22.04 26.07
CA VAL A 451 6.95 22.39 27.48
C VAL A 451 5.70 23.27 27.58
N ASP A 452 4.91 23.01 28.62
CA ASP A 452 3.81 23.90 29.01
C ASP A 452 4.30 25.07 29.88
N GLU A 453 3.41 26.03 30.14
CA GLU A 453 3.78 27.23 30.91
C GLU A 453 4.13 26.90 32.37
N ALA A 454 3.53 25.85 32.95
CA ALA A 454 3.81 25.42 34.33
C ALA A 454 5.21 24.79 34.46
N THR A 455 5.60 23.90 33.55
CA THR A 455 6.94 23.30 33.51
C THR A 455 8.00 24.35 33.22
N CYS A 456 7.71 25.28 32.30
CA CYS A 456 8.60 26.39 32.00
C CYS A 456 8.76 27.35 33.21
N ALA A 457 7.68 27.66 33.93
CA ALA A 457 7.71 28.48 35.14
C ALA A 457 8.50 27.85 36.30
N ALA A 458 8.55 26.51 36.38
CA ALA A 458 9.30 25.77 37.39
C ALA A 458 10.79 25.56 37.06
N CYS A 459 11.28 26.04 35.90
CA CYS A 459 12.64 25.78 35.43
C CYS A 459 13.66 26.83 35.89
N ASP A 460 14.77 26.40 36.49
CA ASP A 460 15.87 27.27 36.96
C ASP A 460 16.48 28.16 35.87
N PHE A 461 16.33 27.81 34.59
CA PHE A 461 16.79 28.63 33.46
C PHE A 461 15.80 29.72 33.02
N ASN A 462 14.58 29.75 33.56
CA ASN A 462 13.55 30.75 33.24
C ASN A 462 13.81 32.07 33.98
N LYS A 463 14.84 32.78 33.53
CA LYS A 463 15.29 34.07 34.06
C LYS A 463 14.89 35.19 33.08
N PRO A 464 14.75 36.46 33.54
CA PRO A 464 14.49 37.58 32.65
C PRO A 464 15.51 37.65 31.50
N GLY A 465 15.02 37.66 30.25
CA GLY A 465 15.87 37.63 29.04
C GLY A 465 16.29 36.24 28.56
N ALA A 466 15.78 35.15 29.12
CA ALA A 466 16.09 33.78 28.68
C ALA A 466 15.66 33.51 27.22
N LYS A 467 16.63 33.34 26.31
CA LYS A 467 16.42 33.04 24.89
C LYS A 467 16.09 31.57 24.57
N CYS A 468 15.86 30.71 25.55
CA CYS A 468 15.68 29.26 25.33
C CYS A 468 14.23 28.82 25.06
N GLN A 469 13.28 29.76 24.98
CA GLN A 469 11.85 29.51 24.80
C GLN A 469 11.42 29.76 23.34
N ARG A 470 11.83 28.89 22.41
CA ARG A 470 11.45 29.04 20.99
C ARG A 470 9.95 28.72 20.84
N LYS A 471 9.12 29.72 20.55
CA LYS A 471 7.68 29.52 20.30
C LYS A 471 7.44 29.26 18.81
N MET A 472 6.67 28.23 18.47
CA MET A 472 6.35 27.90 17.06
C MET A 472 4.86 27.58 16.86
N PRO A 473 4.24 28.08 15.79
CA PRO A 473 2.86 27.76 15.42
C PRO A 473 2.73 26.37 14.78
N TRP A 474 1.55 25.78 14.91
CA TRP A 474 1.09 24.59 14.21
C TRP A 474 -0.43 24.61 14.04
N MET A 475 -0.93 23.93 13.02
CA MET A 475 -2.37 23.89 12.72
C MET A 475 -3.00 22.58 13.22
N TRP A 476 -3.71 22.64 14.33
CA TRP A 476 -4.51 21.52 14.86
C TRP A 476 -5.75 21.29 13.98
N ARG A 477 -6.20 20.03 13.91
CA ARG A 477 -7.44 19.63 13.24
C ARG A 477 -8.19 18.59 14.06
N GLY A 478 -9.38 18.94 14.54
CA GLY A 478 -10.31 18.02 15.20
C GLY A 478 -11.52 17.67 14.34
N GLU A 479 -12.05 16.46 14.48
CA GLU A 479 -13.35 16.07 13.93
C GLU A 479 -14.32 15.82 15.08
N CYS A 480 -15.08 16.86 15.42
CA CYS A 480 -15.95 16.91 16.59
C CYS A 480 -17.35 16.42 16.23
N MET A 481 -18.03 15.70 17.13
CA MET A 481 -19.48 15.45 16.98
C MET A 481 -20.26 16.73 17.38
N PRO A 482 -21.24 17.21 16.57
CA PRO A 482 -21.91 18.49 16.81
C PRO A 482 -22.73 18.61 18.10
N ALA A 483 -23.04 17.51 18.76
CA ALA A 483 -23.82 17.51 20.00
C ALA A 483 -23.01 18.13 21.16
N SER A 484 -23.70 18.88 22.01
CA SER A 484 -23.13 19.53 23.19
C SER A 484 -22.95 18.55 24.37
N ARG A 485 -22.14 18.96 25.36
CA ARG A 485 -21.86 18.18 26.58
C ARG A 485 -23.12 17.71 27.31
N SER A 486 -24.18 18.52 27.38
CA SER A 486 -25.43 18.14 28.05
C SER A 486 -26.21 17.06 27.29
N GLU A 487 -26.17 17.09 25.95
CA GLU A 487 -26.77 16.06 25.10
C GLU A 487 -25.98 14.76 25.10
N PHE A 488 -24.65 14.85 25.19
CA PHE A 488 -23.78 13.69 25.39
C PHE A 488 -24.05 13.04 26.75
N ASN A 489 -24.01 13.78 27.85
CA ASN A 489 -24.33 13.27 29.19
C ASN A 489 -25.72 12.61 29.24
N ARG A 490 -26.73 13.17 28.56
CA ARG A 490 -28.07 12.58 28.43
C ARG A 490 -28.06 11.24 27.67
N ILE A 491 -27.16 11.05 26.71
CA ILE A 491 -26.97 9.78 26.01
C ILE A 491 -26.26 8.76 26.91
N GLN A 492 -25.27 9.17 27.72
CA GLN A 492 -24.65 8.30 28.72
C GLN A 492 -25.71 7.78 29.71
N GLN A 493 -26.53 8.68 30.28
CA GLN A 493 -27.65 8.32 31.16
C GLN A 493 -28.69 7.37 30.53
N GLN A 494 -28.90 7.45 29.21
CA GLN A 494 -29.75 6.48 28.50
C GLN A 494 -29.07 5.10 28.42
N LEU A 495 -27.78 5.06 28.11
CA LEU A 495 -27.00 3.81 28.00
C LEU A 495 -26.78 3.12 29.35
N GLU A 496 -26.64 3.87 30.44
CA GLU A 496 -26.58 3.35 31.82
C GLU A 496 -27.80 2.48 32.19
N ASN A 497 -28.96 2.77 31.60
CA ASN A 497 -30.21 2.03 31.81
C ASN A 497 -30.40 0.86 30.81
N GLU A 498 -29.51 0.69 29.83
CA GLU A 498 -29.56 -0.40 28.86
C GLU A 498 -28.75 -1.64 29.31
N LYS A 499 -29.09 -2.79 28.73
CA LYS A 499 -28.38 -4.07 28.92
C LYS A 499 -27.73 -4.50 27.62
N PHE A 500 -26.49 -4.99 27.71
CA PHE A 500 -25.61 -5.30 26.60
C PHE A 500 -25.23 -6.79 26.60
N PRO A 501 -24.75 -7.35 25.47
CA PRO A 501 -24.36 -8.75 25.40
C PRO A 501 -23.30 -9.17 26.43
N SER A 502 -23.38 -10.44 26.83
CA SER A 502 -22.33 -11.12 27.59
C SER A 502 -21.02 -11.17 26.80
N GLN A 503 -19.89 -11.13 27.50
CA GLN A 503 -18.57 -11.20 26.87
C GLN A 503 -18.26 -12.59 26.29
N MET A 504 -18.84 -13.65 26.86
CA MET A 504 -18.81 -15.00 26.31
C MET A 504 -20.20 -15.40 25.79
N PRO A 505 -20.30 -16.23 24.72
CA PRO A 505 -21.58 -16.69 24.19
C PRO A 505 -22.43 -17.42 25.25
N GLY A 506 -23.70 -17.02 25.40
CA GLY A 506 -24.66 -17.68 26.29
C GLY A 506 -24.64 -17.24 27.76
N GLY A 507 -23.87 -16.21 28.13
CA GLY A 507 -23.88 -15.62 29.47
C GLY A 507 -24.98 -14.56 29.69
N ASP A 508 -25.06 -14.04 30.92
CA ASP A 508 -26.02 -12.99 31.28
C ASP A 508 -25.73 -11.61 30.65
N PRO A 509 -26.76 -10.82 30.27
CA PRO A 509 -26.59 -9.46 29.78
C PRO A 509 -25.94 -8.52 30.81
N ARG A 510 -24.88 -7.81 30.40
CA ARG A 510 -24.11 -6.88 31.24
C ARG A 510 -24.76 -5.48 31.27
N PRO A 511 -24.84 -4.80 32.42
CA PRO A 511 -25.13 -3.36 32.47
C PRO A 511 -23.91 -2.54 31.99
N PHE A 512 -24.15 -1.30 31.55
CA PHE A 512 -23.11 -0.43 30.95
C PHE A 512 -21.82 -0.31 31.77
N HIS A 513 -21.93 -0.12 33.08
CA HIS A 513 -20.77 0.03 33.98
C HIS A 513 -19.90 -1.24 34.13
N LYS A 514 -20.34 -2.41 33.64
CA LYS A 514 -19.55 -3.66 33.58
C LYS A 514 -18.95 -3.94 32.19
N LEU A 515 -19.08 -3.00 31.26
CA LEU A 515 -18.35 -2.99 30.00
C LEU A 515 -16.97 -2.35 30.18
N THR A 516 -15.99 -2.68 29.35
CA THR A 516 -14.70 -1.98 29.34
C THR A 516 -14.85 -0.53 28.88
N LYS A 517 -13.89 0.35 29.22
CA LYS A 517 -13.92 1.76 28.75
C LYS A 517 -13.99 1.89 27.22
N GLU A 518 -13.39 0.95 26.48
CA GLU A 518 -13.46 0.89 25.02
C GLU A 518 -14.83 0.44 24.49
N GLU A 519 -15.43 -0.58 25.10
CA GLU A 519 -16.81 -1.00 24.81
C GLU A 519 -17.80 0.15 25.06
N GLN A 520 -17.72 0.78 26.24
CA GLN A 520 -18.51 1.95 26.62
C GLN A 520 -18.39 3.07 25.59
N ALA A 521 -17.15 3.50 25.29
CA ALA A 521 -16.89 4.60 24.38
C ALA A 521 -17.36 4.33 22.93
N THR A 522 -17.24 3.09 22.46
CA THR A 522 -17.71 2.66 21.13
C THR A 522 -19.25 2.72 21.03
N ILE A 523 -19.94 2.30 22.08
CA ILE A 523 -21.41 2.33 22.16
C ILE A 523 -21.90 3.79 22.26
N GLU A 524 -21.28 4.59 23.11
CA GLU A 524 -21.54 6.03 23.25
C GLU A 524 -21.37 6.77 21.93
N LYS A 525 -20.21 6.64 21.27
CA LYS A 525 -19.95 7.26 19.96
C LYS A 525 -20.96 6.82 18.90
N LYS A 526 -21.35 5.54 18.86
CA LYS A 526 -22.38 5.04 17.93
C LYS A 526 -23.74 5.71 18.18
N ARG A 527 -24.19 5.78 19.43
CA ARG A 527 -25.47 6.41 19.80
C ARG A 527 -25.44 7.93 19.55
N LEU A 528 -24.32 8.58 19.84
CA LEU A 528 -24.08 10.00 19.58
C LEU A 528 -24.09 10.31 18.08
N ALA A 529 -23.44 9.48 17.25
CA ALA A 529 -23.44 9.61 15.79
C ALA A 529 -24.85 9.47 15.18
N GLU A 530 -25.67 8.56 15.70
CA GLU A 530 -27.08 8.43 15.30
C GLU A 530 -27.93 9.64 15.74
N TYR A 531 -27.66 10.20 16.93
CA TYR A 531 -28.30 11.43 17.39
C TYR A 531 -27.90 12.64 16.53
N CYS A 532 -26.60 12.84 16.27
CA CYS A 532 -26.10 13.93 15.44
C CYS A 532 -26.67 13.87 14.00
N ARG A 533 -26.76 12.67 13.41
CA ARG A 533 -27.40 12.46 12.11
C ARG A 533 -28.88 12.90 12.09
N LYS A 534 -29.62 12.70 13.19
CA LYS A 534 -31.04 13.09 13.31
C LYS A 534 -31.23 14.58 13.62
N ALA A 535 -30.50 15.12 14.60
CA ALA A 535 -30.67 16.48 15.09
C ALA A 535 -29.95 17.53 14.23
N TYR A 536 -28.70 17.26 13.82
CA TYR A 536 -27.83 18.22 13.12
C TYR A 536 -27.69 17.94 11.62
N LYS A 537 -28.26 16.84 11.11
CA LYS A 537 -28.13 16.36 9.72
C LYS A 537 -26.69 16.03 9.26
N LYS A 538 -25.69 16.19 10.14
CA LYS A 538 -24.28 15.82 9.95
C LYS A 538 -23.78 15.05 11.17
N ILE A 539 -22.85 14.12 10.97
CA ILE A 539 -22.30 13.28 12.06
C ILE A 539 -21.11 13.98 12.73
N HIS A 540 -20.23 14.59 11.93
CA HIS A 540 -19.03 15.28 12.40
C HIS A 540 -19.02 16.73 11.91
N SER A 541 -18.19 17.55 12.54
CA SER A 541 -17.82 18.88 12.08
C SER A 541 -16.30 19.03 12.25
N THR A 542 -15.59 19.19 11.13
CA THR A 542 -14.15 19.48 11.17
C THR A 542 -13.93 20.89 11.72
N ARG A 543 -12.95 21.04 12.61
CA ARG A 543 -12.40 22.30 13.07
C ARG A 543 -10.92 22.34 12.74
N MET A 544 -10.37 23.53 12.48
CA MET A 544 -8.94 23.77 12.32
C MET A 544 -8.58 25.03 13.10
N GLU A 545 -7.52 24.96 13.89
CA GLU A 545 -7.14 25.99 14.84
C GLU A 545 -5.62 26.14 14.83
N GLU A 546 -5.12 27.36 14.64
CA GLU A 546 -3.70 27.62 14.82
C GLU A 546 -3.38 27.69 16.31
N ARG A 547 -2.39 26.91 16.74
CA ARG A 547 -1.95 26.78 18.12
C ARG A 547 -0.44 27.00 18.18
N THR A 548 0.06 27.49 19.30
CA THR A 548 1.49 27.72 19.52
C THR A 548 1.99 26.79 20.61
N ALA A 549 3.13 26.14 20.38
CA ALA A 549 3.87 25.38 21.39
C ALA A 549 5.20 26.05 21.72
N THR A 550 5.72 25.81 22.93
CA THR A 550 7.02 26.32 23.38
C THR A 550 8.02 25.17 23.38
N ILE A 551 9.13 25.34 22.65
CA ILE A 551 10.20 24.34 22.52
C ILE A 551 11.39 24.78 23.35
N CYS A 552 11.66 24.06 24.44
CA CYS A 552 12.80 24.27 25.31
C CYS A 552 14.11 23.93 24.57
N GLN A 553 14.85 24.96 24.16
CA GLN A 553 16.13 24.78 23.45
C GLN A 553 17.24 24.22 24.36
N LYS A 554 17.03 24.15 25.68
CA LYS A 554 18.00 23.60 26.65
C LYS A 554 17.75 22.14 27.08
N GLU A 555 16.65 21.52 26.64
CA GLU A 555 16.32 20.14 27.01
C GLU A 555 17.40 19.14 26.55
N ASN A 556 17.57 18.00 27.24
CA ASN A 556 18.53 16.96 26.87
C ASN A 556 18.29 16.48 25.43
N SER A 557 19.26 16.67 24.54
CA SER A 557 19.09 16.55 23.08
C SER A 557 19.14 15.12 22.53
N PHE A 558 19.13 14.07 23.36
CA PHE A 558 19.30 12.67 22.92
C PHE A 558 18.49 12.28 21.67
N TYR A 559 17.25 12.75 21.53
CA TYR A 559 16.39 12.48 20.38
C TYR A 559 16.90 13.19 19.12
N VAL A 560 17.15 14.49 19.20
CA VAL A 560 17.70 15.32 18.10
C VAL A 560 19.08 14.80 17.68
N ASP A 561 19.92 14.43 18.64
CA ASP A 561 21.26 13.90 18.40
C ASP A 561 21.21 12.50 17.77
N THR A 562 20.22 11.67 18.13
CA THR A 562 19.94 10.39 17.45
C THR A 562 19.58 10.61 15.98
N VAL A 563 18.69 11.57 15.69
CA VAL A 563 18.31 11.94 14.31
C VAL A 563 19.53 12.45 13.53
N ARG A 564 20.37 13.31 14.14
CA ARG A 564 21.58 13.85 13.51
C ARG A 564 22.56 12.73 13.18
N ALA A 565 22.88 11.88 14.16
CA ALA A 565 23.78 10.75 13.98
C ALA A 565 23.29 9.70 12.97
N PHE A 566 21.98 9.61 12.71
CA PHE A 566 21.42 8.75 11.65
C PHE A 566 21.45 9.40 10.27
N ARG A 567 21.18 10.71 10.16
CA ARG A 567 21.33 11.48 8.93
C ARG A 567 22.78 11.46 8.46
N ASP A 568 23.72 11.72 9.37
CA ASP A 568 25.13 11.90 9.01
C ASP A 568 25.78 10.57 8.63
N ARG A 569 25.48 9.46 9.35
CA ARG A 569 25.82 8.09 8.92
C ARG A 569 25.22 7.72 7.57
N ARG A 570 23.96 8.11 7.28
CA ARG A 570 23.37 7.91 5.95
C ARG A 570 24.15 8.64 4.86
N TYR A 571 24.65 9.85 5.13
CA TYR A 571 25.45 10.62 4.17
C TYR A 571 26.85 10.02 3.98
N GLU A 572 27.49 9.51 5.04
CA GLU A 572 28.72 8.72 4.95
C GLU A 572 28.52 7.50 4.03
N PHE A 573 27.46 6.71 4.26
CA PHE A 573 27.15 5.54 3.41
C PHE A 573 26.72 5.94 1.97
N LYS A 574 26.01 7.07 1.75
CA LYS A 574 25.73 7.65 0.40
C LYS A 574 27.05 7.97 -0.31
N GLY A 575 28.03 8.55 0.40
CA GLY A 575 29.36 8.87 -0.11
C GLY A 575 30.21 7.63 -0.42
N LEU A 576 30.30 6.68 0.51
CA LEU A 576 31.02 5.41 0.32
C LEU A 576 30.43 4.60 -0.84
N THR A 577 29.10 4.56 -0.99
CA THR A 577 28.44 3.93 -2.16
C THR A 577 28.92 4.54 -3.48
N LYS A 578 29.09 5.87 -3.56
CA LYS A 578 29.63 6.55 -4.76
C LYS A 578 31.10 6.19 -5.01
N VAL A 579 31.92 6.17 -3.96
CA VAL A 579 33.34 5.77 -4.07
C VAL A 579 33.49 4.33 -4.54
N TRP A 580 32.70 3.39 -4.00
CA TRP A 580 32.77 1.99 -4.40
C TRP A 580 32.17 1.71 -5.76
N LYS A 581 31.16 2.48 -6.22
CA LYS A 581 30.68 2.42 -7.62
C LYS A 581 31.76 2.87 -8.62
N ASN A 582 32.55 3.90 -8.29
CA ASN A 582 33.70 4.28 -9.11
C ASN A 582 34.75 3.15 -9.16
N LYS A 583 35.13 2.60 -7.99
CA LYS A 583 36.08 1.47 -7.91
C LYS A 583 35.61 0.21 -8.65
N LEU A 584 34.32 -0.10 -8.61
CA LEU A 584 33.74 -1.19 -9.38
C LEU A 584 33.95 -0.94 -10.89
N SER A 585 33.66 0.28 -11.37
CA SER A 585 33.93 0.64 -12.76
C SER A 585 35.42 0.71 -13.13
N GLU A 586 36.33 0.86 -12.16
CA GLU A 586 37.77 0.73 -12.36
C GLU A 586 38.19 -0.75 -12.45
N ALA A 587 37.62 -1.61 -11.61
CA ALA A 587 37.85 -3.06 -11.62
C ALA A 587 37.26 -3.75 -12.87
N GLU A 588 36.07 -3.34 -13.31
CA GLU A 588 35.46 -3.77 -14.59
C GLU A 588 36.38 -3.46 -15.79
N LYS A 589 37.13 -2.37 -15.74
CA LYS A 589 38.10 -1.98 -16.79
C LYS A 589 39.45 -2.71 -16.65
N SER A 590 39.80 -3.22 -15.47
CA SER A 590 41.02 -4.02 -15.27
C SER A 590 40.82 -5.51 -15.54
N GLY A 591 39.58 -6.01 -15.44
CA GLY A 591 39.23 -7.40 -15.68
C GLY A 591 39.52 -8.36 -14.53
N ASP A 592 39.91 -7.87 -13.35
CA ASP A 592 40.16 -8.71 -12.18
C ASP A 592 38.83 -9.17 -11.54
N ALA A 593 38.45 -10.43 -11.80
CA ALA A 593 37.22 -11.02 -11.27
C ALA A 593 37.14 -11.04 -9.73
N ALA A 594 38.28 -11.14 -9.02
CA ALA A 594 38.29 -11.13 -7.56
C ALA A 594 38.04 -9.72 -7.01
N GLU A 595 38.70 -8.71 -7.59
CA GLU A 595 38.46 -7.31 -7.22
C GLU A 595 37.07 -6.81 -7.65
N ILE A 596 36.55 -7.25 -8.80
CA ILE A 596 35.15 -6.98 -9.22
C ILE A 596 34.16 -7.57 -8.20
N LYS A 597 34.31 -8.85 -7.81
CA LYS A 597 33.44 -9.49 -6.80
C LYS A 597 33.50 -8.75 -5.46
N ARG A 598 34.70 -8.34 -5.04
CA ARG A 598 34.91 -7.58 -3.79
C ARG A 598 34.30 -6.18 -3.85
N ALA A 599 34.55 -5.42 -4.92
CA ALA A 599 34.02 -4.07 -5.10
C ALA A 599 32.48 -4.07 -5.18
N ASN A 600 31.88 -5.02 -5.92
CA ASN A 600 30.44 -5.18 -5.99
C ASN A 600 29.81 -5.50 -4.63
N GLY A 601 30.43 -6.41 -3.86
CA GLY A 601 30.00 -6.70 -2.48
C GLY A 601 30.01 -5.45 -1.57
N MET A 602 31.02 -4.59 -1.69
CA MET A 602 31.06 -3.31 -0.96
C MET A 602 30.01 -2.31 -1.45
N VAL A 603 29.70 -2.25 -2.76
CA VAL A 603 28.61 -1.42 -3.29
C VAL A 603 27.26 -1.86 -2.72
N VAL A 604 26.95 -3.16 -2.73
CA VAL A 604 25.69 -3.70 -2.18
C VAL A 604 25.59 -3.44 -0.68
N LEU A 605 26.69 -3.60 0.06
CA LEU A 605 26.74 -3.33 1.50
C LEU A 605 26.44 -1.86 1.83
N TYR A 606 27.12 -0.91 1.19
CA TYR A 606 26.92 0.52 1.51
C TYR A 606 25.58 1.07 0.98
N ASP A 607 25.08 0.58 -0.16
CA ASP A 607 23.76 0.99 -0.66
C ASP A 607 22.65 0.45 0.27
N SER A 608 22.80 -0.78 0.75
CA SER A 608 21.89 -1.35 1.76
C SER A 608 21.94 -0.59 3.09
N LEU A 609 23.13 -0.18 3.54
CA LEU A 609 23.31 0.63 4.76
C LEU A 609 22.66 2.02 4.64
N GLN A 610 22.82 2.74 3.52
CA GLN A 610 22.18 4.05 3.35
C GLN A 610 20.65 3.94 3.18
N LEU A 611 20.15 2.87 2.54
CA LEU A 611 18.71 2.59 2.44
C LEU A 611 18.10 2.22 3.79
N ALA A 612 18.78 1.39 4.60
CA ALA A 612 18.38 1.07 5.96
C ALA A 612 18.26 2.34 6.83
N HIS A 613 19.27 3.22 6.77
CA HIS A 613 19.21 4.51 7.46
C HIS A 613 18.12 5.42 6.88
N LYS A 614 17.85 5.42 5.57
CA LYS A 614 16.72 6.18 4.96
C LYS A 614 15.37 5.76 5.52
N CYS A 615 15.12 4.45 5.67
CA CYS A 615 13.85 3.93 6.21
C CYS A 615 13.63 4.37 7.67
N ILE A 616 14.65 4.24 8.52
CA ILE A 616 14.58 4.68 9.93
C ILE A 616 14.51 6.21 10.03
N LEU A 617 15.29 6.95 9.24
CA LEU A 617 15.33 8.42 9.25
C LEU A 617 13.96 9.03 8.94
N ASN A 618 13.28 8.52 7.91
CA ASN A 618 11.91 8.94 7.56
C ASN A 618 10.87 8.51 8.63
N SER A 619 11.21 7.56 9.50
CA SER A 619 10.29 7.01 10.52
C SER A 619 10.29 7.80 11.83
N PHE A 620 11.30 8.62 12.16
CA PHE A 620 11.31 9.43 13.40
C PHE A 620 10.11 10.39 13.49
N TYR A 621 9.80 11.10 12.40
CA TYR A 621 8.63 11.98 12.36
C TYR A 621 7.31 11.19 12.49
N GLY A 622 7.20 10.03 11.83
CA GLY A 622 6.01 9.18 11.94
C GLY A 622 5.85 8.53 13.32
N TYR A 623 6.95 8.31 14.04
CA TYR A 623 6.97 7.67 15.35
C TYR A 623 6.32 8.51 16.45
N VAL A 624 6.55 9.84 16.50
CA VAL A 624 5.99 10.69 17.56
C VAL A 624 4.45 10.82 17.51
N MET A 625 3.82 10.29 16.46
CA MET A 625 2.36 10.17 16.32
C MET A 625 1.84 8.72 16.32
N ARG A 626 2.69 7.72 16.52
CA ARG A 626 2.29 6.31 16.64
C ARG A 626 1.53 6.11 17.96
N LYS A 627 0.34 5.49 17.88
CA LYS A 627 -0.40 5.05 19.07
C LYS A 627 0.48 4.12 19.92
N GLY A 628 0.55 4.36 21.22
CA GLY A 628 1.42 3.60 22.11
C GLY A 628 2.92 3.84 21.92
N ALA A 629 3.33 4.95 21.29
CA ALA A 629 4.71 5.42 21.36
C ALA A 629 5.06 5.86 22.80
N ARG A 630 6.32 5.69 23.22
CA ARG A 630 6.82 6.27 24.47
C ARG A 630 7.04 7.78 24.39
N TRP A 631 7.61 8.26 23.28
CA TRP A 631 7.85 9.68 23.03
C TRP A 631 6.83 10.19 22.03
N TYR A 632 5.59 10.37 22.50
CA TYR A 632 4.47 10.89 21.71
C TYR A 632 4.38 12.42 21.84
N SER A 633 4.12 13.12 20.72
CA SER A 633 3.69 14.53 20.72
C SER A 633 3.01 14.86 19.38
N MET A 634 1.79 15.40 19.47
CA MET A 634 1.04 15.89 18.31
C MET A 634 1.54 17.27 17.88
N GLU A 635 1.97 18.07 18.85
CA GLU A 635 2.50 19.41 18.71
C GLU A 635 3.77 19.37 17.84
N MET A 636 4.71 18.49 18.17
CA MET A 636 5.94 18.30 17.40
C MET A 636 5.64 17.93 15.94
N ALA A 637 4.75 16.96 15.70
CA ALA A 637 4.40 16.53 14.35
C ALA A 637 3.67 17.65 13.57
N GLY A 638 2.80 18.39 14.23
CA GLY A 638 2.13 19.57 13.70
C GLY A 638 3.10 20.69 13.33
N ILE A 639 4.06 21.02 14.19
CA ILE A 639 5.11 22.02 13.92
C ILE A 639 5.95 21.60 12.70
N VAL A 640 6.35 20.32 12.61
CA VAL A 640 7.13 19.82 11.47
C VAL A 640 6.36 19.98 10.15
N CYS A 641 5.08 19.59 10.11
CA CYS A 641 4.26 19.74 8.90
C CYS A 641 3.94 21.20 8.55
N TYR A 642 3.63 22.04 9.55
CA TYR A 642 3.31 23.45 9.33
C TYR A 642 4.54 24.24 8.86
N THR A 643 5.71 23.99 9.46
CA THR A 643 7.00 24.56 9.03
C THR A 643 7.34 24.10 7.60
N GLY A 644 7.18 22.81 7.31
CA GLY A 644 7.43 22.26 5.98
C GLY A 644 6.50 22.83 4.90
N ALA A 645 5.21 22.93 5.21
CA ALA A 645 4.23 23.59 4.34
C ALA A 645 4.64 25.04 4.03
N ASN A 646 5.04 25.81 5.05
CA ASN A 646 5.45 27.20 4.87
C ASN A 646 6.71 27.35 4.02
N ILE A 647 7.71 26.47 4.18
CA ILE A 647 8.93 26.46 3.34
C ILE A 647 8.56 26.27 1.86
N ILE A 648 7.72 25.28 1.55
CA ILE A 648 7.30 24.99 0.18
C ILE A 648 6.39 26.09 -0.38
N THR A 649 5.54 26.72 0.44
CA THR A 649 4.74 27.89 0.01
C THR A 649 5.62 29.08 -0.38
N HIS A 650 6.67 29.40 0.39
CA HIS A 650 7.60 30.49 0.04
C HIS A 650 8.42 30.16 -1.23
N ALA A 651 8.88 28.91 -1.38
CA ALA A 651 9.54 28.46 -2.60
C ALA A 651 8.62 28.53 -3.83
N ARG A 652 7.35 28.12 -3.68
CA ARG A 652 6.29 28.22 -4.70
C ARG A 652 6.04 29.66 -5.10
N GLU A 653 5.98 30.59 -4.14
CA GLU A 653 5.80 32.03 -4.40
C GLU A 653 6.96 32.64 -5.20
N ILE A 654 8.20 32.20 -4.98
CA ILE A 654 9.35 32.60 -5.81
C ILE A 654 9.21 32.00 -7.22
N VAL A 655 8.91 30.70 -7.32
CA VAL A 655 8.81 29.98 -8.60
C VAL A 655 7.65 30.49 -9.48
N GLU A 656 6.53 30.95 -8.90
CA GLU A 656 5.44 31.63 -9.63
C GLU A 656 5.85 32.99 -10.24
N GLN A 657 6.90 33.63 -9.73
CA GLN A 657 7.36 34.94 -10.22
C GLN A 657 8.40 34.83 -11.34
N ILE A 658 9.21 33.76 -11.34
CA ILE A 658 10.33 33.55 -12.27
C ILE A 658 10.09 32.46 -13.33
N GLY A 659 9.03 31.66 -13.17
CA GLY A 659 8.73 30.50 -14.01
C GLY A 659 7.27 30.08 -13.87
N ARG A 660 6.99 28.78 -14.00
CA ARG A 660 5.64 28.20 -13.82
C ARG A 660 5.73 26.90 -13.01
N PRO A 661 5.28 26.87 -11.75
CA PRO A 661 5.14 25.63 -10.99
C PRO A 661 3.93 24.83 -11.48
N LEU A 662 4.10 23.51 -11.60
CA LEU A 662 3.15 22.59 -12.22
C LEU A 662 2.44 21.73 -11.17
N GLU A 663 3.21 21.17 -10.24
CA GLU A 663 2.76 20.33 -9.12
C GLU A 663 3.63 20.65 -7.90
N LEU A 664 3.01 20.61 -6.74
CA LEU A 664 3.60 20.83 -5.44
C LEU A 664 3.29 19.58 -4.64
N ASP A 665 4.30 18.75 -4.43
CA ASP A 665 4.24 17.58 -3.58
C ASP A 665 4.81 17.94 -2.19
N THR A 666 4.71 17.04 -1.22
CA THR A 666 4.85 17.39 0.22
C THR A 666 6.19 18.01 0.63
N ASP A 667 7.25 17.65 -0.07
CA ASP A 667 8.64 18.01 0.17
C ASP A 667 9.30 18.74 -1.02
N GLY A 668 8.63 18.85 -2.18
CA GLY A 668 9.22 19.38 -3.41
C GLY A 668 8.25 19.95 -4.44
N ILE A 669 8.80 20.73 -5.37
CA ILE A 669 8.06 21.46 -6.41
C ILE A 669 8.52 21.01 -7.80
N TRP A 670 7.57 20.55 -8.62
CA TRP A 670 7.76 20.38 -10.05
C TRP A 670 7.49 21.70 -10.77
N CYS A 671 8.44 22.20 -11.55
CA CYS A 671 8.30 23.47 -12.26
C CYS A 671 8.94 23.46 -13.64
N VAL A 672 8.54 24.44 -14.46
CA VAL A 672 9.29 24.84 -15.64
C VAL A 672 9.86 26.25 -15.49
N LEU A 673 11.14 26.39 -15.85
CA LEU A 673 11.86 27.66 -15.97
C LEU A 673 12.17 27.91 -17.46
N PRO A 674 12.40 29.16 -17.91
CA PRO A 674 12.85 29.43 -19.28
C PRO A 674 14.29 28.93 -19.51
N ALA A 675 14.64 28.49 -20.73
CA ALA A 675 16.00 28.04 -21.06
C ALA A 675 17.13 29.07 -20.82
N THR A 676 16.81 30.37 -20.82
CA THR A 676 17.73 31.46 -20.48
C THR A 676 18.07 31.50 -18.97
N PHE A 677 17.32 30.82 -18.09
CA PHE A 677 17.53 30.88 -16.65
C PHE A 677 18.92 30.36 -16.24
N PRO A 678 19.59 30.96 -15.23
CA PRO A 678 20.87 30.43 -14.73
C PRO A 678 20.70 29.02 -14.16
N GLU A 679 21.39 28.04 -14.73
CA GLU A 679 21.31 26.64 -14.31
C GLU A 679 22.49 26.23 -13.41
N ASN A 680 23.52 25.59 -13.99
CA ASN A 680 24.57 24.88 -13.28
C ASN A 680 25.95 25.47 -13.64
N TYR A 681 26.66 25.97 -12.63
CA TYR A 681 27.91 26.71 -12.79
C TYR A 681 29.10 25.96 -12.19
N VAL A 682 30.20 25.87 -12.95
CA VAL A 682 31.43 25.21 -12.51
C VAL A 682 32.35 26.20 -11.79
N VAL A 683 32.33 26.15 -10.47
CA VAL A 683 33.26 26.84 -9.58
C VAL A 683 34.61 26.11 -9.64
N LYS A 684 35.67 26.83 -9.98
CA LYS A 684 37.06 26.37 -10.03
C LYS A 684 37.72 26.75 -8.71
N SER A 685 38.43 25.81 -8.08
CA SER A 685 39.09 26.06 -6.80
C SER A 685 40.47 25.42 -6.71
N THR A 686 41.34 26.01 -5.90
CA THR A 686 42.63 25.43 -5.48
C THR A 686 42.50 24.48 -4.28
N HIS A 687 41.29 24.28 -3.73
CA HIS A 687 41.06 23.42 -2.57
C HIS A 687 41.39 21.93 -2.86
N PRO A 688 42.25 21.25 -2.06
CA PRO A 688 42.84 19.96 -2.42
C PRO A 688 41.86 18.81 -2.69
N LYS A 689 40.65 18.84 -2.11
CA LYS A 689 39.62 17.80 -2.28
C LYS A 689 38.49 18.18 -3.26
N LYS A 690 38.40 19.45 -3.66
CA LYS A 690 37.27 19.99 -4.46
C LYS A 690 37.77 21.04 -5.47
N SER A 691 38.64 20.62 -6.39
CA SER A 691 39.23 21.54 -7.39
C SER A 691 38.25 22.03 -8.47
N LYS A 692 37.13 21.32 -8.66
CA LYS A 692 35.96 21.75 -9.42
C LYS A 692 34.69 21.33 -8.68
N VAL A 693 33.70 22.22 -8.63
CA VAL A 693 32.39 21.98 -8.03
C VAL A 693 31.31 22.55 -8.95
N THR A 694 30.20 21.86 -9.09
CA THR A 694 29.03 22.33 -9.85
C THR A 694 27.98 22.84 -8.88
N VAL A 695 27.73 24.15 -8.87
CA VAL A 695 26.66 24.78 -8.08
C VAL A 695 25.44 24.97 -8.95
N SER A 696 24.27 24.55 -8.46
CA SER A 696 22.98 24.76 -9.14
C SER A 696 22.33 26.04 -8.62
N TYR A 697 22.24 27.08 -9.45
CA TYR A 697 21.68 28.37 -9.05
C TYR A 697 20.21 28.30 -8.60
N PRO A 698 19.30 27.50 -9.21
CA PRO A 698 17.94 27.33 -8.72
C PRO A 698 17.88 26.78 -7.28
N GLY A 699 18.79 25.88 -6.91
CA GLY A 699 18.91 25.35 -5.56
C GLY A 699 19.47 26.39 -4.58
N ALA A 700 20.60 26.99 -4.92
CA ALA A 700 21.26 28.03 -4.10
C ALA A 700 20.32 29.22 -3.80
N MET A 701 19.55 29.66 -4.78
CA MET A 701 18.50 30.68 -4.65
C MET A 701 17.48 30.32 -3.55
N LEU A 702 16.98 29.10 -3.54
CA LEU A 702 16.03 28.63 -2.53
C LEU A 702 16.71 28.38 -1.18
N ASN A 703 17.97 27.94 -1.16
CA ASN A 703 18.75 27.75 0.07
C ASN A 703 19.00 29.08 0.81
N VAL A 704 19.22 30.18 0.09
CA VAL A 704 19.24 31.53 0.70
C VAL A 704 17.88 31.91 1.28
N MET A 705 16.76 31.65 0.59
CA MET A 705 15.42 31.90 1.15
C MET A 705 15.19 31.07 2.44
N VAL A 706 15.59 29.80 2.43
CA VAL A 706 15.49 28.92 3.61
C VAL A 706 16.34 29.42 4.77
N LYS A 707 17.55 29.94 4.50
CA LYS A 707 18.39 30.60 5.49
C LYS A 707 17.75 31.88 6.03
N ASP A 708 17.32 32.79 5.16
CA ASP A 708 16.77 34.10 5.52
C ASP A 708 15.49 33.98 6.38
N HIS A 709 14.66 32.95 6.16
CA HIS A 709 13.34 32.83 6.80
C HIS A 709 13.20 31.72 7.86
N PHE A 710 14.01 30.64 7.83
CA PHE A 710 13.76 29.44 8.64
C PHE A 710 14.94 28.99 9.54
N THR A 711 16.01 29.80 9.64
CA THR A 711 17.13 29.56 10.57
C THR A 711 16.69 29.66 12.04
N ASN A 712 17.35 28.90 12.92
CA ASN A 712 17.13 28.95 14.37
C ASN A 712 18.25 29.74 15.06
N ASP A 713 17.97 31.00 15.40
CA ASP A 713 18.82 31.95 16.14
C ASP A 713 18.91 31.66 17.65
N GLN A 714 18.18 30.65 18.13
CA GLN A 714 18.02 30.28 19.53
C GLN A 714 18.58 28.89 19.83
N TYR A 715 19.35 28.28 18.91
CA TYR A 715 19.86 26.93 19.11
C TYR A 715 20.89 26.90 20.24
N HIS A 716 20.50 26.34 21.39
CA HIS A 716 21.39 26.17 22.54
C HIS A 716 22.11 24.82 22.47
N GLU A 717 23.43 24.88 22.57
CA GLU A 717 24.35 23.74 22.58
C GLU A 717 25.13 23.72 23.90
N LEU A 718 25.22 22.53 24.52
CA LEU A 718 25.82 22.32 25.83
C LEU A 718 27.32 22.09 25.67
N LEU A 719 28.15 23.03 26.14
CA LEU A 719 29.62 22.92 26.06
C LEU A 719 30.22 22.05 27.18
N ASP A 720 29.62 22.10 28.37
CA ASP A 720 30.07 21.35 29.53
C ASP A 720 28.87 20.90 30.37
N ALA A 721 28.73 19.58 30.50
CA ALA A 721 27.67 18.93 31.27
C ALA A 721 27.84 19.08 32.79
N SER A 722 29.04 19.43 33.29
CA SER A 722 29.30 19.59 34.72
C SER A 722 28.91 20.97 35.27
N SER A 723 29.19 22.05 34.52
CA SER A 723 28.72 23.42 34.84
C SER A 723 27.38 23.81 34.22
N LEU A 724 26.82 22.96 33.35
CA LEU A 724 25.60 23.24 32.55
C LEU A 724 25.71 24.53 31.74
N ASN A 725 26.88 24.77 31.14
CA ASN A 725 27.17 25.95 30.34
C ASN A 725 26.73 25.76 28.88
N TYR A 726 25.99 26.73 28.33
CA TYR A 726 25.41 26.67 26.99
C TYR A 726 25.88 27.85 26.13
N THR A 727 26.27 27.58 24.90
CA THR A 727 26.39 28.58 23.83
C THR A 727 25.12 28.62 22.99
N ILE A 728 24.79 29.79 22.45
CA ILE A 728 23.80 29.96 21.39
C ILE A 728 24.54 30.11 20.07
N ARG A 729 24.07 29.42 19.03
CA ARG A 729 24.51 29.62 17.65
C ARG A 729 23.33 29.57 16.70
N ASP A 730 23.55 30.02 15.48
CA ASP A 730 22.62 29.77 14.39
C ASP A 730 22.72 28.29 13.97
N GLU A 731 21.57 27.68 13.70
CA GLU A 731 21.45 26.36 13.09
C GLU A 731 20.46 26.43 11.93
N ASN A 732 20.86 25.92 10.77
CA ASN A 732 19.92 25.54 9.72
C ASN A 732 20.48 24.35 8.93
N SER A 733 19.77 23.22 9.00
CA SER A 733 20.10 21.96 8.34
C SER A 733 19.24 21.70 7.08
N ILE A 734 18.39 22.65 6.67
CA ILE A 734 17.40 22.48 5.61
C ILE A 734 17.96 23.00 4.28
N PHE A 735 17.99 22.15 3.25
CA PHE A 735 18.49 22.49 1.91
C PHE A 735 17.62 21.83 0.82
N PHE A 736 17.43 22.54 -0.29
CA PHE A 736 16.90 22.00 -1.54
C PHE A 736 18.02 21.26 -2.31
N GLU A 737 17.77 20.01 -2.67
CA GLU A 737 18.46 19.28 -3.75
C GLU A 737 17.69 19.57 -5.08
N VAL A 738 18.41 19.72 -6.20
CA VAL A 738 17.81 19.93 -7.54
C VAL A 738 17.93 18.63 -8.34
N ASP A 739 16.82 18.19 -8.95
CA ASP A 739 16.75 16.97 -9.75
C ASP A 739 16.15 17.24 -11.14
N GLY A 740 16.70 16.57 -12.16
CA GLY A 740 16.60 16.91 -13.57
C GLY A 740 17.89 17.54 -14.15
N PRO A 741 17.83 18.23 -15.31
CA PRO A 741 16.62 18.55 -16.05
C PRO A 741 15.98 17.34 -16.74
N TYR A 742 14.66 17.39 -16.93
CA TYR A 742 13.87 16.33 -17.55
C TYR A 742 13.40 16.67 -18.98
N GLN A 743 13.18 15.64 -19.81
CA GLN A 743 12.73 15.80 -21.19
C GLN A 743 11.24 16.17 -21.26
N ALA A 744 10.40 15.48 -20.49
CA ALA A 744 8.94 15.65 -20.53
C ALA A 744 8.28 15.44 -19.18
N MET A 745 7.20 16.17 -18.92
CA MET A 745 6.29 15.96 -17.79
C MET A 745 4.83 16.06 -18.26
N ILE A 746 3.98 15.11 -17.85
CA ILE A 746 2.57 15.02 -18.22
C ILE A 746 1.71 15.00 -16.96
N LEU A 747 0.79 15.97 -16.85
CA LEU A 747 -0.09 16.17 -15.69
C LEU A 747 -1.58 16.10 -16.11
N PRO A 748 -2.40 15.21 -15.51
CA PRO A 748 -3.80 15.01 -15.90
C PRO A 748 -4.75 15.99 -15.20
N ALA A 749 -5.84 16.35 -15.88
CA ALA A 749 -6.85 17.25 -15.36
C ALA A 749 -8.07 16.51 -14.75
N SER A 750 -8.83 17.21 -13.91
CA SER A 750 -10.10 16.73 -13.35
C SER A 750 -11.24 16.76 -14.37
N LYS A 751 -12.22 15.86 -14.23
CA LYS A 751 -13.52 15.95 -14.93
C LYS A 751 -14.45 17.00 -14.32
N GLU A 752 -14.29 17.29 -13.03
CA GLU A 752 -15.06 18.32 -12.29
C GLU A 752 -14.34 19.68 -12.34
N GLU A 753 -15.08 20.76 -12.57
CA GLU A 753 -14.53 22.13 -12.56
C GLU A 753 -13.96 22.52 -11.18
N GLY A 754 -12.91 23.33 -11.16
CA GLY A 754 -12.26 23.85 -9.95
C GLY A 754 -11.42 22.82 -9.18
N LYS A 755 -11.74 21.53 -9.27
CA LYS A 755 -10.92 20.44 -8.75
C LYS A 755 -9.74 20.15 -9.68
N LYS A 756 -8.64 19.64 -9.11
CA LYS A 756 -7.43 19.22 -9.84
C LYS A 756 -6.91 17.90 -9.27
N LEU A 757 -6.14 17.13 -10.06
CA LEU A 757 -5.68 15.79 -9.68
C LEU A 757 -4.28 15.83 -9.05
N LYS A 758 -4.23 16.00 -7.72
CA LYS A 758 -2.99 15.98 -6.92
C LYS A 758 -2.31 14.59 -6.94
N LYS A 759 -0.98 14.56 -6.82
CA LYS A 759 -0.10 13.36 -6.82
C LYS A 759 -0.29 12.43 -8.03
N ARG A 760 -0.52 13.01 -9.22
CA ARG A 760 -0.61 12.29 -10.50
C ARG A 760 0.22 12.97 -11.57
N TYR A 761 1.31 12.34 -11.98
CA TYR A 761 2.18 12.83 -13.05
C TYR A 761 3.05 11.71 -13.63
N ALA A 762 3.53 11.90 -14.85
CA ALA A 762 4.51 11.06 -15.54
C ALA A 762 5.68 11.94 -15.98
N VAL A 763 6.92 11.48 -15.81
CA VAL A 763 8.16 12.23 -16.05
C VAL A 763 9.15 11.35 -16.83
N PHE A 764 9.82 11.93 -17.83
CA PHE A 764 10.75 11.23 -18.71
C PHE A 764 12.15 11.86 -18.74
N ASN A 765 13.16 11.00 -18.78
CA ASN A 765 14.56 11.34 -19.00
C ASN A 765 14.84 11.60 -20.50
N PHE A 766 15.96 12.26 -20.81
CA PHE A 766 16.39 12.54 -22.18
C PHE A 766 16.79 11.32 -23.03
N ASP A 767 16.93 10.14 -22.43
CA ASP A 767 17.06 8.86 -23.14
C ASP A 767 15.70 8.23 -23.51
N GLY A 768 14.59 8.92 -23.22
CA GLY A 768 13.23 8.42 -23.39
C GLY A 768 12.76 7.48 -22.28
N SER A 769 13.59 7.17 -21.29
CA SER A 769 13.18 6.31 -20.17
C SER A 769 12.21 7.02 -19.22
N LEU A 770 11.26 6.26 -18.67
CA LEU A 770 10.30 6.74 -17.69
C LEU A 770 11.00 6.94 -16.33
N ALA A 771 11.34 8.18 -16.00
CA ALA A 771 11.99 8.55 -14.75
C ALA A 771 11.07 8.33 -13.55
N GLU A 772 9.86 8.89 -13.61
CA GLU A 772 8.88 8.74 -12.55
C GLU A 772 7.44 8.68 -13.07
N LEU A 773 6.59 7.97 -12.32
CA LEU A 773 5.16 7.83 -12.60
C LEU A 773 4.39 7.66 -11.28
N LYS A 774 3.48 8.58 -10.99
CA LYS A 774 2.77 8.69 -9.70
C LYS A 774 1.25 8.63 -9.88
N GLY A 775 0.55 8.00 -8.94
CA GLY A 775 -0.92 8.01 -8.79
C GLY A 775 -1.79 7.40 -9.91
N PHE A 776 -1.23 7.05 -11.06
CA PHE A 776 -1.95 6.45 -12.20
C PHE A 776 -2.33 4.97 -11.99
N GLU A 777 -3.44 4.59 -12.62
CA GLU A 777 -4.11 3.29 -12.52
C GLU A 777 -3.21 2.10 -12.93
N ILE A 778 -2.29 2.30 -13.88
CA ILE A 778 -1.22 1.34 -14.24
C ILE A 778 -0.42 0.80 -13.04
N LYS A 779 -0.06 1.65 -12.06
CA LYS A 779 0.67 1.25 -10.83
C LYS A 779 -0.25 0.76 -9.70
N ARG A 780 -1.56 0.69 -9.90
CA ARG A 780 -2.54 0.31 -8.86
C ARG A 780 -2.96 -1.15 -8.98
N ASN A 781 -3.15 -1.81 -7.83
CA ASN A 781 -3.75 -3.15 -7.82
C ASN A 781 -5.25 -3.05 -8.20
N GLY A 782 -5.73 -3.99 -8.99
CA GLY A 782 -7.16 -4.21 -9.25
C GLY A 782 -7.96 -3.15 -10.01
N GLU A 783 -7.31 -2.15 -10.62
CA GLU A 783 -7.93 -1.32 -11.66
C GLU A 783 -8.09 -2.12 -12.97
N LEU A 784 -9.08 -1.75 -13.79
CA LEU A 784 -9.40 -2.36 -15.09
C LEU A 784 -8.18 -2.43 -16.04
N GLN A 785 -7.87 -3.62 -16.55
CA GLN A 785 -6.65 -3.89 -17.32
C GLN A 785 -6.52 -3.05 -18.61
N LEU A 786 -7.61 -2.88 -19.37
CA LEU A 786 -7.70 -1.96 -20.51
C LEU A 786 -7.14 -0.56 -20.20
N ILE A 787 -7.44 -0.01 -19.01
CA ILE A 787 -6.96 1.32 -18.62
C ILE A 787 -5.45 1.32 -18.36
N LYS A 788 -4.89 0.20 -17.89
CA LYS A 788 -3.44 0.05 -17.68
C LYS A 788 -2.69 -0.04 -19.00
N ILE A 789 -3.15 -0.89 -19.93
CA ILE A 789 -2.53 -1.05 -21.26
C ILE A 789 -2.66 0.24 -22.08
N PHE A 790 -3.82 0.90 -22.03
CA PHE A 790 -4.00 2.26 -22.57
C PHE A 790 -3.00 3.24 -21.94
N GLN A 791 -2.83 3.24 -20.61
CA GLN A 791 -1.88 4.12 -19.95
C GLN A 791 -0.42 3.84 -20.36
N SER A 792 0.01 2.59 -20.46
CA SER A 792 1.36 2.25 -20.97
C SER A 792 1.58 2.83 -22.37
N SER A 793 0.68 2.52 -23.31
CA SER A 793 0.80 2.94 -24.72
C SER A 793 0.64 4.45 -24.93
N VAL A 794 -0.14 5.14 -24.09
CA VAL A 794 -0.35 6.60 -24.22
C VAL A 794 0.82 7.41 -23.67
N PHE A 795 1.51 6.95 -22.61
CA PHE A 795 2.61 7.73 -22.03
C PHE A 795 3.83 7.82 -22.96
N GLU A 796 4.18 6.74 -23.65
CA GLU A 796 5.22 6.74 -24.69
C GLU A 796 4.84 7.59 -25.92
N ALA A 797 3.54 7.77 -26.18
CA ALA A 797 3.06 8.56 -27.31
C ALA A 797 3.25 10.08 -27.11
N PHE A 798 3.33 10.57 -25.86
CA PHE A 798 3.60 11.98 -25.56
C PHE A 798 5.04 12.43 -25.90
N LEU A 799 5.97 11.50 -26.12
CA LEU A 799 7.33 11.80 -26.60
C LEU A 799 7.42 12.00 -28.12
N LYS A 800 6.30 11.82 -28.85
CA LYS A 800 6.24 11.91 -30.33
C LYS A 800 5.71 13.28 -30.76
N GLY A 801 5.96 13.65 -32.01
CA GLY A 801 5.62 14.98 -32.55
C GLY A 801 6.62 16.07 -32.18
N ASP A 802 6.56 17.18 -32.92
CA ASP A 802 7.44 18.35 -32.95
C ASP A 802 6.75 19.64 -32.43
N SER A 803 5.42 19.64 -32.31
CA SER A 803 4.62 20.70 -31.72
C SER A 803 3.67 20.12 -30.68
N LEU A 804 3.01 20.99 -29.90
CA LEU A 804 2.01 20.53 -28.93
C LEU A 804 0.80 19.88 -29.62
N GLU A 805 0.40 20.41 -30.77
CA GLU A 805 -0.66 19.88 -31.63
C GLU A 805 -0.29 18.52 -32.24
N THR A 806 0.92 18.36 -32.78
CA THR A 806 1.34 17.08 -33.38
C THR A 806 1.61 16.01 -32.31
N CYS A 807 2.05 16.41 -31.11
CA CYS A 807 2.09 15.55 -29.92
C CYS A 807 0.70 15.05 -29.52
N TYR A 808 -0.28 15.95 -29.33
CA TYR A 808 -1.65 15.54 -29.01
C TYR A 808 -2.31 14.72 -30.13
N ALA A 809 -1.96 14.95 -31.40
CA ALA A 809 -2.41 14.12 -32.53
C ALA A 809 -1.75 12.72 -32.54
N ALA A 810 -0.48 12.59 -32.15
CA ALA A 810 0.17 11.29 -31.98
C ALA A 810 -0.50 10.47 -30.87
N VAL A 811 -0.81 11.12 -29.75
CA VAL A 811 -1.55 10.57 -28.61
C VAL A 811 -3.01 10.22 -28.96
N ALA A 812 -3.68 11.04 -29.76
CA ALA A 812 -5.05 10.80 -30.21
C ALA A 812 -5.18 9.50 -31.01
N ARG A 813 -4.23 9.18 -31.90
CA ARG A 813 -4.24 7.91 -32.66
C ARG A 813 -4.23 6.68 -31.75
N VAL A 814 -3.56 6.73 -30.60
CA VAL A 814 -3.59 5.65 -29.60
C VAL A 814 -4.97 5.58 -28.92
N ALA A 815 -5.56 6.72 -28.57
CA ALA A 815 -6.89 6.77 -27.99
C ALA A 815 -7.99 6.28 -28.96
N ASP A 816 -7.92 6.66 -30.24
CA ASP A 816 -8.85 6.22 -31.28
C ASP A 816 -8.75 4.72 -31.55
N TYR A 817 -7.54 4.14 -31.59
CA TYR A 817 -7.35 2.69 -31.68
C TYR A 817 -8.05 1.94 -30.53
N TRP A 818 -7.84 2.36 -29.29
CA TRP A 818 -8.51 1.73 -28.13
C TRP A 818 -10.02 1.97 -28.08
N LEU A 819 -10.51 3.08 -28.66
CA LEU A 819 -11.94 3.28 -28.89
C LEU A 819 -12.48 2.34 -29.97
N ASP A 820 -11.75 2.13 -31.08
CA ASP A 820 -12.16 1.23 -32.17
C ASP A 820 -12.30 -0.22 -31.70
N VAL A 821 -11.42 -0.70 -30.81
CA VAL A 821 -11.55 -2.02 -30.17
C VAL A 821 -12.86 -2.14 -29.37
N LEU A 822 -13.28 -1.09 -28.65
CA LEU A 822 -14.56 -1.10 -27.91
C LEU A 822 -15.79 -0.90 -28.81
N TYR A 823 -15.73 -0.02 -29.81
CA TYR A 823 -16.84 0.23 -30.73
C TYR A 823 -17.09 -0.96 -31.69
N SER A 824 -16.06 -1.73 -32.01
CA SER A 824 -16.18 -3.02 -32.72
C SER A 824 -16.49 -4.21 -31.80
N GLN A 825 -16.75 -3.96 -30.50
CA GLN A 825 -17.05 -4.98 -29.48
C GLN A 825 -16.03 -6.13 -29.44
N ALA A 826 -14.77 -5.82 -29.77
CA ALA A 826 -13.68 -6.78 -29.90
C ALA A 826 -14.03 -8.03 -30.73
N ALA A 827 -14.78 -7.85 -31.83
CA ALA A 827 -15.28 -8.95 -32.68
C ALA A 827 -14.18 -9.84 -33.28
N ASN A 828 -12.97 -9.29 -33.50
CA ASN A 828 -11.83 -10.01 -34.08
C ASN A 828 -10.83 -10.52 -33.02
N MET A 829 -11.12 -10.37 -31.72
CA MET A 829 -10.25 -10.75 -30.61
C MET A 829 -10.70 -12.09 -30.02
N PRO A 830 -9.79 -13.02 -29.66
CA PRO A 830 -10.16 -14.26 -28.98
C PRO A 830 -10.68 -13.97 -27.55
N ASP A 831 -11.57 -14.83 -27.05
CA ASP A 831 -12.21 -14.65 -25.75
C ASP A 831 -11.21 -14.60 -24.58
N SER A 832 -10.08 -15.30 -24.66
CA SER A 832 -9.00 -15.25 -23.68
C SER A 832 -8.39 -13.85 -23.53
N GLU A 833 -7.94 -13.26 -24.63
CA GLU A 833 -7.40 -11.89 -24.67
C GLU A 833 -8.46 -10.86 -24.25
N LEU A 834 -9.71 -11.05 -24.68
CA LEU A 834 -10.83 -10.21 -24.29
C LEU A 834 -11.06 -10.26 -22.76
N PHE A 835 -11.01 -11.44 -22.14
CA PHE A 835 -11.14 -11.62 -20.69
C PHE A 835 -9.97 -11.04 -19.90
N GLU A 836 -8.77 -10.96 -20.46
CA GLU A 836 -7.66 -10.22 -19.85
C GLU A 836 -7.91 -8.72 -19.93
N LEU A 837 -8.31 -8.20 -21.10
CA LEU A 837 -8.49 -6.78 -21.36
C LEU A 837 -9.58 -6.14 -20.48
N ILE A 838 -10.74 -6.80 -20.33
CA ILE A 838 -11.94 -6.19 -19.72
C ILE A 838 -12.15 -6.55 -18.24
N ALA A 839 -11.35 -7.46 -17.68
CA ALA A 839 -11.50 -7.86 -16.28
C ALA A 839 -11.02 -6.76 -15.32
N GLU A 840 -11.76 -6.61 -14.21
CA GLU A 840 -11.33 -5.85 -13.05
C GLU A 840 -11.15 -6.83 -11.87
N ASN A 841 -10.00 -6.80 -11.19
CA ASN A 841 -9.62 -7.80 -10.19
C ASN A 841 -9.38 -7.20 -8.80
N ARG A 842 -10.41 -7.16 -7.97
CA ARG A 842 -10.36 -6.44 -6.68
C ARG A 842 -10.24 -7.38 -5.49
N ARG A 843 -9.09 -7.33 -4.80
CA ARG A 843 -8.85 -8.05 -3.55
C ARG A 843 -9.70 -7.47 -2.40
N MET A 844 -10.44 -8.32 -1.68
CA MET A 844 -11.15 -7.96 -0.45
C MET A 844 -10.21 -7.99 0.76
N SER A 845 -10.30 -7.01 1.65
CA SER A 845 -9.38 -6.85 2.79
C SER A 845 -9.87 -7.47 4.11
N ARG A 846 -11.08 -8.05 4.10
CA ARG A 846 -11.75 -8.74 5.22
C ARG A 846 -12.56 -9.92 4.69
N SER A 847 -13.14 -10.73 5.57
CA SER A 847 -14.09 -11.79 5.17
C SER A 847 -15.34 -11.19 4.50
N LEU A 848 -16.16 -12.01 3.83
CA LEU A 848 -17.43 -11.51 3.29
C LEU A 848 -18.43 -11.09 4.40
N GLU A 849 -18.37 -11.73 5.57
CA GLU A 849 -19.27 -11.48 6.69
C GLU A 849 -19.01 -10.09 7.30
N ASP A 850 -17.75 -9.68 7.42
CA ASP A 850 -17.32 -8.37 7.96
C ASP A 850 -17.92 -7.15 7.24
N TYR A 851 -18.26 -7.29 5.95
CA TYR A 851 -18.87 -6.20 5.17
C TYR A 851 -20.40 -6.14 5.31
N GLY A 852 -21.05 -7.20 5.80
CA GLY A 852 -22.49 -7.28 6.07
C GLY A 852 -23.38 -6.78 4.92
N SER A 853 -24.03 -5.64 5.16
CA SER A 853 -25.02 -5.01 4.26
C SER A 853 -24.43 -4.03 3.24
N GLN A 854 -23.11 -3.80 3.22
CA GLN A 854 -22.46 -2.93 2.23
C GLN A 854 -22.64 -3.47 0.80
N LYS A 855 -22.72 -2.56 -0.19
CA LYS A 855 -22.80 -2.88 -1.62
C LYS A 855 -21.55 -2.41 -2.35
N SER A 856 -20.83 -3.33 -2.97
CA SER A 856 -19.73 -3.06 -3.90
C SER A 856 -19.67 -4.15 -4.97
N THR A 857 -18.96 -3.91 -6.08
CA THR A 857 -18.72 -4.93 -7.12
C THR A 857 -18.04 -6.16 -6.51
N SER A 858 -16.98 -5.99 -5.72
CA SER A 858 -16.29 -7.09 -5.02
C SER A 858 -17.22 -7.90 -4.11
N ILE A 859 -18.08 -7.26 -3.31
CA ILE A 859 -19.02 -7.95 -2.42
C ILE A 859 -20.04 -8.77 -3.21
N SER A 860 -20.55 -8.24 -4.33
CA SER A 860 -21.47 -8.98 -5.21
C SER A 860 -20.77 -10.14 -5.93
N THR A 861 -19.53 -9.93 -6.39
CA THR A 861 -18.70 -10.98 -6.98
C THR A 861 -18.43 -12.10 -5.98
N ALA A 862 -18.05 -11.77 -4.74
CA ALA A 862 -17.86 -12.76 -3.67
C ALA A 862 -19.15 -13.51 -3.34
N LYS A 863 -20.29 -12.82 -3.22
CA LYS A 863 -21.61 -13.47 -3.03
C LYS A 863 -21.96 -14.42 -4.17
N ARG A 864 -21.65 -14.06 -5.42
CA ARG A 864 -21.82 -14.93 -6.61
C ARG A 864 -20.83 -16.11 -6.65
N LEU A 865 -19.58 -15.91 -6.20
CA LEU A 865 -18.58 -16.98 -6.07
C LEU A 865 -18.98 -17.98 -4.97
N ALA A 866 -19.48 -17.54 -3.82
CA ALA A 866 -20.03 -18.41 -2.79
C ALA A 866 -21.24 -19.22 -3.30
N GLU A 867 -22.13 -18.58 -4.05
CA GLU A 867 -23.31 -19.22 -4.66
C GLU A 867 -22.93 -20.31 -5.68
N PHE A 868 -21.84 -20.11 -6.43
CA PHE A 868 -21.37 -20.96 -7.51
C PHE A 868 -20.43 -22.09 -7.04
N LEU A 869 -19.45 -21.77 -6.19
CA LEU A 869 -18.35 -22.66 -5.77
C LEU A 869 -18.48 -23.16 -4.31
N GLY A 870 -19.40 -22.58 -3.54
CA GLY A 870 -19.69 -22.89 -2.14
C GLY A 870 -19.09 -21.91 -1.14
N ASP A 871 -19.73 -21.79 0.03
CA ASP A 871 -19.43 -20.80 1.09
C ASP A 871 -17.98 -20.86 1.63
N GLN A 872 -17.24 -21.95 1.40
CA GLN A 872 -15.81 -22.03 1.72
C GLN A 872 -15.00 -20.92 1.06
N MET A 873 -15.35 -20.49 -0.16
CA MET A 873 -14.59 -19.49 -0.95
C MET A 873 -14.60 -18.07 -0.37
N VAL A 874 -15.39 -17.81 0.68
CA VAL A 874 -15.64 -16.44 1.20
C VAL A 874 -15.44 -16.31 2.72
N LYS A 875 -14.98 -17.38 3.38
CA LYS A 875 -14.66 -17.38 4.81
C LYS A 875 -13.50 -16.45 5.12
N ASP A 876 -12.40 -16.63 4.39
CA ASP A 876 -11.13 -15.99 4.70
C ASP A 876 -10.99 -14.61 4.07
N ALA A 877 -10.24 -13.73 4.73
CA ALA A 877 -9.90 -12.43 4.20
C ALA A 877 -8.87 -12.54 3.08
N GLY A 878 -8.91 -11.64 2.09
CA GLY A 878 -7.93 -11.60 1.01
C GLY A 878 -8.39 -12.18 -0.33
N LEU A 879 -9.65 -12.59 -0.48
CA LEU A 879 -10.23 -13.11 -1.74
C LEU A 879 -10.02 -12.13 -2.92
N SER A 880 -9.54 -12.64 -4.05
CA SER A 880 -9.42 -11.89 -5.32
C SER A 880 -10.70 -11.99 -6.15
N CYS A 881 -11.48 -10.91 -6.18
CA CYS A 881 -12.69 -10.84 -7.01
C CYS A 881 -12.36 -10.36 -8.43
N ARG A 882 -12.00 -11.28 -9.34
CA ARG A 882 -11.89 -11.03 -10.80
C ARG A 882 -13.28 -11.10 -11.45
N TYR A 883 -13.75 -9.99 -12.00
CA TYR A 883 -15.10 -9.87 -12.57
C TYR A 883 -15.16 -9.03 -13.86
N VAL A 884 -16.28 -9.19 -14.58
CA VAL A 884 -16.70 -8.34 -15.70
C VAL A 884 -18.05 -7.68 -15.37
N ILE A 885 -18.40 -6.59 -16.04
CA ILE A 885 -19.69 -5.90 -15.86
C ILE A 885 -20.66 -6.29 -16.98
N SER A 886 -21.80 -6.89 -16.63
CA SER A 886 -22.84 -7.26 -17.58
C SER A 886 -23.85 -6.14 -17.81
N ARG A 887 -24.31 -5.93 -19.05
CA ARG A 887 -25.34 -4.93 -19.40
C ARG A 887 -26.64 -5.18 -18.63
N LYS A 888 -27.09 -6.43 -18.58
CA LYS A 888 -28.31 -6.86 -17.87
C LYS A 888 -28.01 -7.16 -16.39
N PRO A 889 -29.00 -7.03 -15.48
CA PRO A 889 -30.36 -6.53 -15.73
C PRO A 889 -30.40 -5.02 -15.97
N ASP A 890 -31.17 -4.58 -16.97
CA ASP A 890 -31.28 -3.16 -17.34
C ASP A 890 -31.80 -2.31 -16.17
N GLY A 891 -31.24 -1.12 -16.00
CA GLY A 891 -31.54 -0.21 -14.87
C GLY A 891 -30.95 -0.62 -13.51
N ALA A 892 -30.32 -1.80 -13.38
CA ALA A 892 -29.64 -2.19 -12.14
C ALA A 892 -28.31 -1.43 -11.95
N PRO A 893 -27.92 -1.08 -10.70
CA PRO A 893 -26.66 -0.42 -10.43
C PRO A 893 -25.48 -1.34 -10.77
N VAL A 894 -24.34 -0.77 -11.19
CA VAL A 894 -23.11 -1.50 -11.57
C VAL A 894 -22.68 -2.52 -10.50
N THR A 895 -22.88 -2.19 -9.22
CA THR A 895 -22.57 -3.09 -8.09
C THR A 895 -23.38 -4.39 -8.09
N GLU A 896 -24.54 -4.46 -8.73
CA GLU A 896 -25.36 -5.68 -8.87
C GLU A 896 -25.15 -6.38 -10.23
N ARG A 897 -24.36 -5.77 -11.12
CA ARG A 897 -24.05 -6.24 -12.48
C ARG A 897 -22.63 -6.84 -12.64
N ALA A 898 -21.87 -6.97 -11.56
CA ALA A 898 -20.54 -7.62 -11.56
C ALA A 898 -20.64 -9.16 -11.59
N ILE A 899 -20.23 -9.80 -12.69
CA ILE A 899 -20.23 -11.26 -12.87
C ILE A 899 -18.81 -11.81 -12.65
N PRO A 900 -18.60 -12.82 -11.78
CA PRO A 900 -17.28 -13.43 -11.60
C PRO A 900 -16.78 -14.09 -12.88
N LEU A 901 -15.50 -13.89 -13.23
CA LEU A 901 -14.92 -14.43 -14.45
C LEU A 901 -14.97 -15.98 -14.51
N ALA A 902 -14.82 -16.62 -13.35
CA ALA A 902 -14.84 -18.07 -13.16
C ALA A 902 -16.08 -18.79 -13.71
N ILE A 903 -17.21 -18.10 -13.96
CA ILE A 903 -18.39 -18.73 -14.56
C ILE A 903 -18.23 -19.03 -16.06
N PHE A 904 -17.28 -18.37 -16.74
CA PHE A 904 -17.06 -18.55 -18.18
C PHE A 904 -16.22 -19.80 -18.49
N GLN A 905 -15.39 -20.23 -17.53
CA GLN A 905 -14.64 -21.49 -17.51
C GLN A 905 -15.47 -22.69 -16.99
N ALA A 906 -16.72 -22.46 -16.55
CA ALA A 906 -17.58 -23.50 -16.00
C ALA A 906 -18.29 -24.34 -17.07
N GLU A 907 -18.61 -25.61 -16.73
CA GLU A 907 -19.43 -26.53 -17.52
C GLU A 907 -20.66 -25.81 -18.13
N PRO A 908 -20.96 -25.94 -19.44
CA PRO A 908 -22.00 -25.16 -20.10
C PRO A 908 -23.38 -25.17 -19.42
N GLY A 909 -23.79 -26.31 -18.84
CA GLY A 909 -25.03 -26.42 -18.07
C GLY A 909 -25.03 -25.57 -16.78
N VAL A 910 -23.90 -25.48 -16.10
CA VAL A 910 -23.69 -24.68 -14.88
C VAL A 910 -23.58 -23.19 -15.24
N LYS A 911 -22.77 -22.86 -16.25
CA LYS A 911 -22.64 -21.52 -16.85
C LYS A 911 -24.03 -20.94 -17.21
N ARG A 912 -24.82 -21.68 -17.98
CA ARG A 912 -26.18 -21.26 -18.41
C ARG A 912 -27.18 -21.16 -17.25
N HIS A 913 -27.05 -21.95 -16.18
CA HIS A 913 -27.90 -21.84 -14.98
C HIS A 913 -27.66 -20.53 -14.21
N PHE A 914 -26.40 -20.25 -13.84
CA PHE A 914 -26.09 -19.06 -13.04
C PHE A 914 -26.21 -17.76 -13.85
N LEU A 915 -25.82 -17.75 -15.14
CA LEU A 915 -26.00 -16.57 -15.99
C LEU A 915 -27.48 -16.19 -16.14
N ARG A 916 -28.40 -17.14 -16.37
CA ARG A 916 -29.86 -16.89 -16.35
C ARG A 916 -30.30 -16.23 -15.04
N LYS A 917 -29.84 -16.74 -13.90
CA LYS A 917 -30.20 -16.23 -12.57
C LYS A 917 -29.65 -14.82 -12.30
N TRP A 918 -28.41 -14.54 -12.70
CA TRP A 918 -27.74 -13.26 -12.43
C TRP A 918 -28.15 -12.14 -13.40
N LEU A 919 -28.34 -12.48 -14.69
CA LEU A 919 -28.83 -11.57 -15.73
C LEU A 919 -30.35 -11.34 -15.68
N LYS A 920 -31.08 -12.19 -14.93
CA LYS A 920 -32.55 -12.23 -14.81
C LYS A 920 -33.27 -12.45 -16.15
N THR A 921 -32.65 -13.22 -17.04
CA THR A 921 -33.20 -13.60 -18.35
C THR A 921 -33.61 -15.07 -18.38
N HIS A 922 -34.84 -15.34 -18.80
CA HIS A 922 -35.35 -16.71 -18.92
C HIS A 922 -34.80 -17.42 -20.16
N ASP A 923 -34.77 -16.70 -21.29
CA ASP A 923 -34.15 -17.19 -22.51
C ASP A 923 -32.73 -16.61 -22.69
N LEU A 924 -31.84 -17.49 -23.14
CA LEU A 924 -30.41 -17.35 -23.37
C LEU A 924 -30.05 -18.57 -24.20
N GLY A 925 -29.70 -18.37 -25.47
CA GLY A 925 -29.48 -19.42 -26.47
C GLY A 925 -28.13 -20.11 -26.30
N ASP A 926 -27.33 -20.12 -27.37
CA ASP A 926 -25.88 -20.09 -27.22
C ASP A 926 -25.45 -18.68 -26.76
N ILE A 927 -24.31 -18.55 -26.07
CA ILE A 927 -24.01 -17.35 -25.29
C ILE A 927 -22.56 -16.86 -25.53
N ASP A 928 -22.41 -15.93 -26.46
CA ASP A 928 -21.21 -15.09 -26.59
C ASP A 928 -21.07 -14.20 -25.33
N ILE A 929 -19.82 -13.97 -24.90
CA ILE A 929 -19.50 -12.98 -23.89
C ILE A 929 -19.89 -11.55 -24.34
N ARG A 930 -19.74 -11.23 -25.63
CA ARG A 930 -19.96 -9.89 -26.21
C ARG A 930 -21.40 -9.40 -26.02
N ASP A 931 -22.39 -10.29 -26.03
CA ASP A 931 -23.81 -10.00 -25.75
C ASP A 931 -24.10 -9.75 -24.26
N ILE A 932 -23.25 -10.25 -23.36
CA ILE A 932 -23.42 -10.07 -21.91
C ILE A 932 -22.87 -8.70 -21.48
N LEU A 933 -21.77 -8.25 -22.06
CA LEU A 933 -20.97 -7.12 -21.58
C LEU A 933 -21.67 -5.76 -21.68
N ASP A 934 -21.40 -4.90 -20.69
CA ASP A 934 -21.77 -3.49 -20.72
C ASP A 934 -20.71 -2.66 -21.46
N TRP A 935 -20.73 -2.70 -22.79
CA TRP A 935 -19.79 -1.93 -23.62
C TRP A 935 -19.86 -0.43 -23.36
N ASP A 936 -21.04 0.12 -23.05
CA ASP A 936 -21.22 1.53 -22.71
C ASP A 936 -20.48 1.90 -21.41
N TYR A 937 -20.50 1.02 -20.39
CA TYR A 937 -19.70 1.18 -19.17
C TYR A 937 -18.19 1.18 -19.45
N TYR A 938 -17.71 0.27 -20.29
CA TYR A 938 -16.28 0.21 -20.65
C TYR A 938 -15.85 1.45 -21.48
N LEU A 939 -16.71 1.92 -22.40
CA LEU A 939 -16.54 3.18 -23.12
C LEU A 939 -16.55 4.39 -22.18
N GLU A 940 -17.39 4.42 -21.13
CA GLU A 940 -17.37 5.51 -20.14
C GLU A 940 -16.09 5.48 -19.27
N ARG A 941 -15.63 4.29 -18.85
CA ARG A 941 -14.36 4.12 -18.11
C ARG A 941 -13.17 4.61 -18.96
N LEU A 942 -13.08 4.22 -20.24
CA LEU A 942 -11.99 4.61 -21.14
C LEU A 942 -12.09 6.09 -21.53
N GLY A 943 -13.27 6.56 -21.95
CA GLY A 943 -13.53 7.96 -22.28
C GLY A 943 -13.28 8.90 -21.10
N GLY A 944 -13.60 8.46 -19.87
CA GLY A 944 -13.23 9.15 -18.63
C GLY A 944 -11.72 9.19 -18.36
N CYS A 945 -10.93 8.25 -18.89
CA CYS A 945 -9.47 8.29 -18.85
C CYS A 945 -8.91 9.24 -19.91
N ILE A 946 -9.40 9.15 -21.15
CA ILE A 946 -9.08 10.04 -22.28
C ILE A 946 -9.38 11.51 -21.93
N GLN A 947 -10.50 11.79 -21.24
CA GLN A 947 -10.81 13.13 -20.72
C GLN A 947 -9.73 13.64 -19.74
N LYS A 948 -9.35 12.84 -18.73
CA LYS A 948 -8.36 13.22 -17.71
C LYS A 948 -6.96 13.45 -18.30
N ILE A 949 -6.51 12.56 -19.20
CA ILE A 949 -5.12 12.51 -19.66
C ILE A 949 -4.90 13.32 -20.95
N ILE A 950 -5.89 13.39 -21.84
CA ILE A 950 -5.73 13.94 -23.18
C ILE A 950 -6.59 15.20 -23.36
N THR A 951 -7.92 15.06 -23.37
CA THR A 951 -8.77 16.11 -23.98
C THR A 951 -8.99 17.33 -23.09
N ILE A 952 -9.08 17.17 -21.76
CA ILE A 952 -9.16 18.31 -20.85
C ILE A 952 -7.80 19.04 -20.76
N PRO A 953 -6.63 18.36 -20.60
CA PRO A 953 -5.32 19.00 -20.70
C PRO A 953 -5.08 19.75 -22.02
N ALA A 954 -5.43 19.16 -23.17
CA ALA A 954 -5.32 19.81 -24.47
C ALA A 954 -6.09 21.15 -24.53
N ALA A 955 -7.36 21.15 -24.12
CA ALA A 955 -8.20 22.35 -24.12
C ALA A 955 -7.70 23.45 -23.17
N LEU A 956 -7.15 23.07 -22.01
CA LEU A 956 -6.50 23.98 -21.06
C LEU A 956 -5.25 24.62 -21.67
N GLN A 957 -4.42 23.83 -22.39
CA GLN A 957 -3.27 24.30 -23.15
C GLN A 957 -3.62 24.95 -24.51
N GLN A 958 -4.91 25.26 -24.74
CA GLN A 958 -5.43 25.98 -25.91
C GLN A 958 -5.50 25.18 -27.23
N VAL A 959 -5.16 23.89 -27.22
CA VAL A 959 -5.31 22.98 -28.36
C VAL A 959 -6.79 22.60 -28.54
N SER A 960 -7.23 22.32 -29.78
CA SER A 960 -8.57 21.80 -30.07
C SER A 960 -8.75 20.37 -29.53
N ASN A 961 -9.98 19.87 -29.39
CA ASN A 961 -10.20 18.51 -28.90
C ASN A 961 -9.57 17.48 -29.85
N PRO A 962 -8.49 16.76 -29.44
CA PRO A 962 -7.76 15.90 -30.35
C PRO A 962 -8.44 14.54 -30.54
N VAL A 963 -9.44 14.19 -29.70
CA VAL A 963 -10.25 12.96 -29.82
C VAL A 963 -11.74 13.33 -29.88
N PRO A 964 -12.28 13.77 -31.04
CA PRO A 964 -13.63 14.34 -31.14
C PRO A 964 -14.78 13.43 -30.70
N ARG A 965 -14.57 12.11 -30.75
CA ARG A 965 -15.51 11.07 -30.27
C ARG A 965 -15.77 11.21 -28.77
N VAL A 966 -14.75 11.62 -28.00
CA VAL A 966 -14.85 11.84 -26.56
C VAL A 966 -15.07 13.34 -26.32
N ARG A 967 -16.34 13.71 -26.13
CA ARG A 967 -16.75 15.09 -25.86
C ARG A 967 -16.16 15.59 -24.53
N HIS A 968 -15.89 16.90 -24.45
CA HIS A 968 -15.54 17.55 -23.19
C HIS A 968 -16.74 17.60 -22.23
N PRO A 969 -16.51 17.73 -20.90
CA PRO A 969 -17.57 18.09 -19.96
C PRO A 969 -18.21 19.45 -20.29
N ASP A 970 -19.49 19.61 -19.95
CA ASP A 970 -20.30 20.78 -20.34
C ASP A 970 -19.71 22.11 -19.85
N TRP A 971 -19.13 22.14 -18.64
CA TRP A 971 -18.48 23.33 -18.08
C TRP A 971 -17.29 23.78 -18.95
N LEU A 972 -16.50 22.84 -19.45
CA LEU A 972 -15.33 23.11 -20.28
C LEU A 972 -15.76 23.56 -21.68
N HIS A 973 -16.78 22.92 -22.24
CA HIS A 973 -17.37 23.32 -23.52
C HIS A 973 -17.92 24.76 -23.46
N LYS A 974 -18.68 25.09 -22.40
CA LYS A 974 -19.17 26.45 -22.13
C LYS A 974 -18.02 27.46 -22.03
N LYS A 975 -16.98 27.12 -21.27
CA LYS A 975 -15.79 27.96 -21.07
C LYS A 975 -14.98 28.18 -22.36
N MET A 976 -14.96 27.21 -23.27
CA MET A 976 -14.37 27.36 -24.61
C MET A 976 -15.21 28.29 -25.49
N LEU A 977 -16.54 28.19 -25.46
CA LEU A 977 -17.43 29.13 -26.16
C LEU A 977 -17.26 30.56 -25.62
N GLU A 978 -17.30 30.77 -24.30
CA GLU A 978 -17.08 32.07 -23.65
C GLU A 978 -15.68 32.66 -23.93
N ARG A 979 -14.68 31.81 -24.19
CA ARG A 979 -13.34 32.25 -24.58
C ARG A 979 -13.29 32.72 -26.03
N ASN A 980 -13.97 31.98 -26.92
CA ASN A 980 -13.97 32.17 -28.37
C ASN A 980 -15.01 33.20 -28.85
N ASP A 981 -15.95 33.63 -27.99
CA ASP A 981 -16.86 34.74 -28.28
C ASP A 981 -16.08 36.05 -28.50
N VAL A 982 -16.33 36.67 -29.66
CA VAL A 982 -15.70 37.89 -30.13
C VAL A 982 -16.36 39.14 -29.50
N PHE A 983 -17.60 39.03 -29.03
CA PHE A 983 -18.44 40.16 -28.59
C PHE A 983 -18.44 40.37 -27.07
N LYS A 984 -17.25 40.41 -26.45
CA LYS A 984 -17.12 40.57 -24.99
C LYS A 984 -17.54 41.96 -24.50
N GLN A 985 -18.75 42.04 -23.94
CA GLN A 985 -19.18 43.17 -23.12
C GLN A 985 -18.36 43.22 -21.83
N LYS A 986 -17.47 44.21 -21.70
CA LYS A 986 -16.67 44.44 -20.48
C LYS A 986 -17.57 44.79 -19.30
N LYS A 987 -17.17 44.40 -18.08
CA LYS A 987 -17.87 44.84 -16.87
C LYS A 987 -17.70 46.35 -16.68
N ILE A 988 -18.76 47.05 -16.28
CA ILE A 988 -18.71 48.50 -15.98
C ILE A 988 -17.67 48.82 -14.89
N SER A 989 -17.43 47.90 -13.95
CA SER A 989 -16.36 48.01 -12.93
C SER A 989 -14.94 48.06 -13.48
N GLU A 990 -14.69 47.54 -14.69
CA GLU A 990 -13.40 47.60 -15.39
C GLU A 990 -13.24 48.88 -16.22
N ILE A 991 -14.34 49.60 -16.46
CA ILE A 991 -14.37 50.88 -17.19
C ILE A 991 -14.14 52.06 -16.21
N PHE A 992 -14.57 51.92 -14.95
CA PHE A 992 -14.43 52.95 -13.91
C PHE A 992 -13.49 52.51 -12.78
N ALA A 993 -12.21 52.32 -13.09
CA ALA A 993 -11.16 52.22 -12.08
C ALA A 993 -10.99 53.60 -11.37
N PRO A 994 -11.08 53.70 -10.02
CA PRO A 994 -10.93 54.97 -9.33
C PRO A 994 -9.52 55.54 -9.47
N ALA A 995 -9.41 56.81 -9.89
CA ALA A 995 -8.14 57.51 -9.93
C ALA A 995 -7.56 57.70 -8.51
N GLN A 996 -6.25 57.48 -8.35
CA GLN A 996 -5.57 57.58 -7.06
C GLN A 996 -5.66 59.01 -6.48
N LYS A 997 -6.44 59.17 -5.39
CA LYS A 997 -6.41 60.41 -4.59
C LYS A 997 -5.13 60.43 -3.75
N LYS A 998 -4.29 61.46 -3.96
CA LYS A 998 -3.24 61.83 -3.00
C LYS A 998 -3.87 62.13 -1.64
N MET A 999 -3.27 61.64 -0.56
CA MET A 999 -3.67 62.00 0.80
C MET A 999 -3.19 63.40 1.17
N LEU A 1000 -4.06 64.17 1.82
CA LEU A 1000 -3.70 65.30 2.69
C LEU A 1000 -4.78 65.44 3.78
N GLN A 1001 -4.31 65.46 5.03
CA GLN A 1001 -4.83 66.07 6.28
C GLN A 1001 -6.25 66.70 6.22
N HIS A 1002 -7.19 66.47 7.17
CA HIS A 1002 -7.07 66.46 8.64
C HIS A 1002 -8.21 65.69 9.37
N GLN A 1003 -8.06 65.49 10.69
CA GLN A 1003 -9.09 65.17 11.70
C GLN A 1003 -9.80 66.44 12.24
N PRO A 1004 -10.88 66.36 13.05
CA PRO A 1004 -11.65 65.19 13.55
C PRO A 1004 -13.02 65.10 12.81
N SER A 1005 -14.25 64.95 13.33
CA SER A 1005 -14.93 64.81 14.65
C SER A 1005 -16.42 64.48 14.39
N SER A 1006 -17.26 63.88 15.26
CA SER A 1006 -17.11 63.08 16.50
C SER A 1006 -18.51 62.65 16.99
N GLN A 1007 -18.64 61.63 17.87
CA GLN A 1007 -19.91 61.15 18.51
C GLN A 1007 -20.89 60.44 17.53
N LYS A 1008 -21.43 59.23 17.84
CA LYS A 1008 -22.60 58.88 18.70
C LYS A 1008 -23.95 59.33 18.10
N ASP A 1009 -25.07 58.58 18.10
CA ASP A 1009 -25.47 57.41 18.92
C ASP A 1009 -26.42 56.41 18.15
N LEU A 1010 -26.40 55.13 18.57
CA LEU A 1010 -27.50 54.20 18.96
C LEU A 1010 -28.78 53.94 18.10
N PHE A 1011 -28.94 52.65 17.74
CA PHE A 1011 -30.15 51.76 17.72
C PHE A 1011 -31.44 52.01 16.90
N ALA A 1012 -31.91 50.89 16.29
CA ALA A 1012 -33.31 50.40 16.18
C ALA A 1012 -34.33 51.11 15.23
N ASP A 1013 -35.31 50.44 14.61
CA ASP A 1013 -35.50 49.02 14.22
C ASP A 1013 -36.60 48.93 13.09
N ASP A 1014 -36.97 47.72 12.66
CA ASP A 1014 -37.97 47.37 11.62
C ASP A 1014 -39.24 48.25 11.46
N SER A 1015 -39.68 48.48 10.21
CA SER A 1015 -40.94 47.90 9.69
C SER A 1015 -41.33 48.29 8.23
N GLU A 1016 -41.50 47.26 7.39
CA GLU A 1016 -42.65 46.98 6.49
C GLU A 1016 -43.32 48.04 5.54
N GLN A 1017 -43.36 47.68 4.24
CA GLN A 1017 -44.55 47.69 3.34
C GLN A 1017 -45.22 49.04 2.91
N THR A 1018 -45.94 49.21 1.77
CA THR A 1018 -46.21 48.39 0.56
C THR A 1018 -46.68 49.27 -0.65
N ASN A 1019 -46.83 48.62 -1.83
CA ASN A 1019 -47.68 48.96 -3.00
C ASN A 1019 -47.08 49.85 -4.12
N GLY A 1020 -47.46 49.66 -5.40
CA GLY A 1020 -48.36 48.64 -6.01
C GLY A 1020 -49.08 49.17 -7.27
N VAL A 1021 -49.95 48.36 -7.91
CA VAL A 1021 -50.78 48.62 -9.15
C VAL A 1021 -50.03 48.34 -10.47
N ALA A 1022 -50.58 47.70 -11.53
CA ALA A 1022 -51.76 46.81 -11.79
C ALA A 1022 -51.69 46.33 -13.28
N ASP A 1023 -52.68 45.66 -13.90
CA ASP A 1023 -53.29 44.33 -13.68
C ASP A 1023 -54.13 43.96 -14.97
N MET A 1024 -55.03 42.97 -14.92
CA MET A 1024 -55.99 42.49 -15.97
C MET A 1024 -55.39 41.74 -17.18
N GLU A 1025 -55.78 40.50 -17.51
CA GLU A 1025 -56.73 39.53 -16.90
C GLU A 1025 -56.24 38.08 -17.26
N ASP A 1026 -56.89 36.91 -17.11
CA ASP A 1026 -58.31 36.50 -17.14
C ASP A 1026 -58.54 35.16 -16.34
N PHE A 1027 -59.74 34.56 -16.42
CA PHE A 1027 -60.15 33.28 -15.81
C PHE A 1027 -59.35 32.03 -16.25
N GLY A 1028 -59.28 30.91 -15.49
CA GLY A 1028 -59.83 30.55 -14.17
C GLY A 1028 -60.36 29.09 -14.13
N GLY A 1029 -60.42 28.34 -13.01
CA GLY A 1029 -59.83 28.51 -11.68
C GLY A 1029 -60.46 27.60 -10.58
N LYS A 1030 -59.67 27.22 -9.54
CA LYS A 1030 -60.08 26.70 -8.19
C LYS A 1030 -60.82 25.31 -8.17
N LYS A 1031 -60.95 24.55 -7.06
CA LYS A 1031 -60.95 24.86 -5.61
C LYS A 1031 -60.70 23.63 -4.67
N GLN A 1032 -59.99 23.84 -3.55
CA GLN A 1032 -60.07 23.21 -2.19
C GLN A 1032 -60.20 21.67 -1.94
N THR A 1033 -59.15 21.11 -1.30
CA THR A 1033 -59.10 20.29 -0.04
C THR A 1033 -60.29 19.43 0.43
N LEU A 1034 -60.01 18.15 0.80
CA LEU A 1034 -60.30 17.57 2.14
C LEU A 1034 -59.65 16.18 2.38
N ASN A 1035 -59.78 15.65 3.61
CA ASN A 1035 -59.13 14.43 4.11
C ASN A 1035 -59.67 13.11 3.52
N GLY A 1036 -58.83 12.05 3.50
CA GLY A 1036 -59.26 10.67 3.19
C GLY A 1036 -58.30 9.60 3.73
N MET A 1037 -58.84 8.58 4.41
CA MET A 1037 -58.06 7.46 5.00
C MET A 1037 -57.68 6.40 3.97
N ALA A 1038 -56.46 5.85 4.07
CA ALA A 1038 -56.04 4.70 3.27
C ALA A 1038 -56.62 3.38 3.83
N LEU A 1039 -57.74 2.92 3.25
CA LEU A 1039 -58.35 1.62 3.59
C LEU A 1039 -57.66 0.46 2.85
N SER A 1040 -57.41 -0.64 3.55
CA SER A 1040 -56.87 -1.85 2.95
C SER A 1040 -57.95 -2.62 2.17
N HIS A 1041 -57.66 -3.03 0.93
CA HIS A 1041 -58.48 -4.01 0.21
C HIS A 1041 -57.76 -5.35 0.05
N LYS A 1042 -58.07 -6.29 0.96
CA LYS A 1042 -58.05 -7.72 0.61
C LYS A 1042 -59.08 -7.95 -0.50
N ARG A 1043 -58.71 -8.70 -1.54
CA ARG A 1043 -59.68 -9.44 -2.37
C ARG A 1043 -59.32 -10.92 -2.34
N LYS A 1044 -60.34 -11.76 -2.08
CA LYS A 1044 -60.25 -13.23 -2.00
C LYS A 1044 -61.27 -13.81 -2.99
N ARG A 1045 -60.77 -14.48 -4.03
CA ARG A 1045 -61.49 -15.32 -4.98
C ARG A 1045 -60.45 -16.12 -5.77
N SER A 1046 -60.68 -17.34 -6.22
CA SER A 1046 -61.60 -18.39 -5.76
C SER A 1046 -61.11 -19.70 -6.37
N MET A 1047 -61.37 -20.84 -5.72
CA MET A 1047 -60.89 -22.15 -6.14
C MET A 1047 -61.97 -22.85 -6.97
N GLU A 1048 -61.65 -23.21 -8.21
CA GLU A 1048 -62.40 -24.17 -9.03
C GLU A 1048 -61.47 -24.76 -10.11
N ASN A 1049 -61.74 -25.98 -10.56
CA ASN A 1049 -60.73 -26.83 -11.20
C ASN A 1049 -60.71 -26.75 -12.74
N SER A 1050 -59.51 -26.89 -13.31
CA SER A 1050 -59.29 -27.71 -14.50
C SER A 1050 -57.93 -28.43 -14.38
N ASP A 1051 -57.93 -29.73 -14.65
CA ASP A 1051 -56.77 -30.61 -14.50
C ASP A 1051 -55.86 -30.64 -15.76
N GLN A 1052 -54.75 -31.37 -15.64
CA GLN A 1052 -53.83 -31.81 -16.72
C GLN A 1052 -52.77 -30.80 -17.21
N SER A 1053 -51.65 -30.70 -16.48
CA SER A 1053 -50.28 -30.57 -17.05
C SER A 1053 -49.14 -30.51 -15.99
N GLN A 1054 -49.30 -31.15 -14.82
CA GLN A 1054 -48.18 -31.29 -13.87
C GLN A 1054 -47.33 -32.53 -14.19
N ASN A 1055 -46.05 -32.35 -14.56
CA ASN A 1055 -45.03 -33.41 -14.37
C ASN A 1055 -43.55 -32.99 -14.44
N ASP A 1056 -43.17 -31.75 -14.81
CA ASP A 1056 -41.76 -31.41 -15.11
C ASP A 1056 -41.14 -30.25 -14.28
N THR A 1057 -41.85 -29.73 -13.27
CA THR A 1057 -41.48 -28.47 -12.58
C THR A 1057 -40.89 -28.65 -11.16
N GLN A 1058 -40.19 -29.76 -10.89
CA GLN A 1058 -39.55 -30.04 -9.58
C GLN A 1058 -38.04 -30.31 -9.70
N SER A 1059 -37.25 -29.31 -10.11
CA SER A 1059 -35.79 -29.44 -10.27
C SER A 1059 -34.98 -28.22 -9.77
N GLY A 1060 -35.47 -27.51 -8.75
CA GLY A 1060 -34.82 -26.29 -8.24
C GLY A 1060 -35.06 -25.89 -6.77
N GLN A 1061 -35.65 -26.75 -5.94
CA GLN A 1061 -35.81 -26.50 -4.49
C GLN A 1061 -34.71 -27.20 -3.69
N THR A 1062 -34.18 -26.53 -2.66
CA THR A 1062 -33.19 -27.14 -1.75
C THR A 1062 -33.86 -28.13 -0.80
N TRP A 1063 -33.09 -29.09 -0.27
CA TRP A 1063 -33.60 -30.06 0.71
C TRP A 1063 -34.15 -29.41 1.99
N LYS A 1064 -33.74 -28.18 2.33
CA LYS A 1064 -34.30 -27.40 3.45
C LYS A 1064 -35.71 -26.86 3.14
N GLU A 1065 -35.97 -26.45 1.91
CA GLU A 1065 -37.28 -26.00 1.46
C GLU A 1065 -38.25 -27.17 1.27
N ILE A 1066 -37.75 -28.33 0.82
CA ILE A 1066 -38.54 -29.55 0.62
C ILE A 1066 -38.89 -30.24 1.96
N LEU A 1067 -37.99 -30.25 2.94
CA LEU A 1067 -38.17 -31.00 4.20
C LEU A 1067 -38.49 -30.12 5.42
N GLY A 1068 -38.33 -28.80 5.33
CA GLY A 1068 -38.48 -27.89 6.46
C GLY A 1068 -37.29 -27.90 7.44
N PRO A 1069 -37.44 -27.28 8.62
CA PRO A 1069 -36.37 -27.17 9.61
C PRO A 1069 -35.92 -28.54 10.15
N VAL A 1070 -34.63 -28.64 10.49
CA VAL A 1070 -34.04 -29.89 10.99
C VAL A 1070 -34.55 -30.19 12.40
N PRO A 1071 -35.17 -31.36 12.67
CA PRO A 1071 -35.54 -31.76 14.02
C PRO A 1071 -34.26 -32.01 14.87
N PRO A 1072 -34.28 -31.72 16.18
CA PRO A 1072 -33.17 -32.07 17.07
C PRO A 1072 -33.01 -33.58 17.20
N MET A 1073 -31.80 -34.05 17.54
CA MET A 1073 -31.49 -35.49 17.57
C MET A 1073 -32.25 -36.28 18.63
N GLY A 1074 -32.63 -35.63 19.74
CA GLY A 1074 -33.48 -36.21 20.78
C GLY A 1074 -32.77 -37.18 21.74
N ASN A 1075 -33.34 -37.31 22.93
CA ASN A 1075 -32.85 -38.23 23.95
C ASN A 1075 -33.68 -39.53 24.02
N THR A 1076 -34.93 -39.49 23.55
CA THR A 1076 -35.81 -40.66 23.48
C THR A 1076 -35.63 -41.44 22.18
N LYS A 1077 -36.09 -42.70 22.17
CA LYS A 1077 -36.00 -43.61 21.02
C LYS A 1077 -36.81 -43.11 19.82
N ASP A 1078 -37.91 -42.41 20.04
CA ASP A 1078 -38.84 -42.00 18.99
C ASP A 1078 -38.52 -40.61 18.41
N GLU A 1079 -37.99 -39.67 19.20
CA GLU A 1079 -37.36 -38.46 18.65
C GLU A 1079 -36.19 -38.84 17.70
N ARG A 1080 -35.36 -39.80 18.11
CA ARG A 1080 -34.26 -40.33 17.29
C ARG A 1080 -34.74 -40.99 16.00
N LYS A 1081 -35.96 -41.58 15.97
CA LYS A 1081 -36.58 -42.04 14.71
C LYS A 1081 -36.94 -40.86 13.82
N VAL A 1082 -37.58 -39.81 14.35
CA VAL A 1082 -37.98 -38.62 13.57
C VAL A 1082 -36.75 -37.93 12.96
N TRP A 1083 -35.67 -37.79 13.75
CA TRP A 1083 -34.37 -37.31 13.26
C TRP A 1083 -33.81 -38.21 12.13
N LEU A 1084 -33.81 -39.53 12.34
CA LEU A 1084 -33.29 -40.50 11.37
C LEU A 1084 -34.14 -40.56 10.09
N GLU A 1085 -35.47 -40.39 10.17
CA GLU A 1085 -36.34 -40.34 8.99
C GLU A 1085 -36.17 -39.05 8.19
N TYR A 1086 -36.05 -37.90 8.88
CA TYR A 1086 -35.70 -36.63 8.24
C TYR A 1086 -34.33 -36.73 7.52
N HIS A 1087 -33.31 -37.30 8.18
CA HIS A 1087 -32.00 -37.50 7.55
C HIS A 1087 -31.99 -38.58 6.45
N LYS A 1088 -32.77 -39.66 6.55
CA LYS A 1088 -32.97 -40.62 5.46
C LYS A 1088 -33.59 -39.96 4.23
N LYS A 1089 -34.62 -39.12 4.40
CA LYS A 1089 -35.21 -38.33 3.29
C LYS A 1089 -34.22 -37.33 2.71
N LYS A 1090 -33.45 -36.62 3.56
CA LYS A 1090 -32.35 -35.74 3.12
C LYS A 1090 -31.32 -36.50 2.29
N TRP A 1091 -30.82 -37.64 2.77
CA TRP A 1091 -29.85 -38.46 2.07
C TRP A 1091 -30.42 -39.05 0.77
N GLN A 1092 -31.70 -39.42 0.72
CA GLN A 1092 -32.36 -39.83 -0.52
C GLN A 1092 -32.42 -38.70 -1.55
N LEU A 1093 -32.79 -37.48 -1.15
CA LEU A 1093 -32.75 -36.31 -2.04
C LEU A 1093 -31.31 -36.05 -2.53
N GLN A 1094 -30.34 -35.97 -1.61
CA GLN A 1094 -28.93 -35.73 -1.96
C GLN A 1094 -28.35 -36.86 -2.84
N ALA A 1095 -28.76 -38.12 -2.65
CA ALA A 1095 -28.36 -39.23 -3.51
C ALA A 1095 -29.02 -39.17 -4.88
N LYS A 1096 -30.28 -38.74 -4.97
CA LYS A 1096 -31.01 -38.54 -6.23
C LYS A 1096 -30.44 -37.37 -7.02
N ASP A 1097 -30.04 -36.28 -6.36
CA ASP A 1097 -29.29 -35.18 -6.98
C ASP A 1097 -27.90 -35.62 -7.45
N LYS A 1098 -27.18 -36.43 -6.64
CA LYS A 1098 -25.87 -36.98 -7.02
C LYS A 1098 -25.98 -37.97 -8.18
N GLN A 1099 -27.03 -38.77 -8.27
CA GLN A 1099 -27.35 -39.61 -9.43
C GLN A 1099 -27.78 -38.80 -10.66
N ASN A 1100 -28.59 -37.75 -10.50
CA ASN A 1100 -29.01 -36.89 -11.60
C ASN A 1100 -27.83 -36.09 -12.18
N ARG A 1101 -26.92 -35.60 -11.33
CA ARG A 1101 -25.63 -35.05 -11.77
C ARG A 1101 -24.78 -36.11 -12.48
N LYS A 1102 -24.70 -37.34 -11.96
CA LYS A 1102 -23.91 -38.41 -12.57
C LYS A 1102 -24.49 -38.89 -13.92
N LYS A 1103 -25.81 -38.92 -14.08
CA LYS A 1103 -26.46 -39.16 -15.39
C LYS A 1103 -26.17 -38.03 -16.37
N ARG A 1104 -26.42 -36.78 -15.99
CA ARG A 1104 -26.16 -35.62 -16.85
C ARG A 1104 -24.69 -35.52 -17.29
N ARG A 1105 -23.71 -35.93 -16.47
CA ARG A 1105 -22.31 -36.07 -16.89
C ARG A 1105 -22.08 -37.13 -17.98
N ILE A 1106 -22.76 -38.27 -17.89
CA ILE A 1106 -22.68 -39.36 -18.88
C ILE A 1106 -23.35 -38.94 -20.18
N ASP A 1107 -24.51 -38.28 -20.12
CA ASP A 1107 -25.28 -37.83 -21.29
C ASP A 1107 -24.60 -36.65 -22.05
N PHE A 1108 -23.55 -36.03 -21.48
CA PHE A 1108 -22.84 -34.86 -22.04
C PHE A 1108 -21.31 -35.03 -22.17
N GLY A 1109 -20.76 -36.23 -22.01
CA GLY A 1109 -19.38 -36.55 -22.41
C GLY A 1109 -18.24 -36.15 -21.45
N ASP A 1110 -18.53 -35.89 -20.18
CA ASP A 1110 -17.53 -35.45 -19.17
C ASP A 1110 -16.74 -36.63 -18.57
N VAL A 1111 -15.40 -36.57 -18.62
CA VAL A 1111 -14.50 -37.68 -18.23
C VAL A 1111 -14.59 -37.95 -16.72
N PRO A 1112 -14.82 -39.20 -16.28
CA PRO A 1112 -14.68 -39.56 -14.88
C PRO A 1112 -13.19 -39.69 -14.52
N MET A 1113 -12.48 -38.55 -14.42
CA MET A 1113 -11.10 -38.51 -13.92
C MET A 1113 -11.01 -39.22 -12.57
N GLY A 1114 -10.13 -40.21 -12.51
CA GLY A 1114 -10.06 -41.24 -11.47
C GLY A 1114 -9.49 -40.78 -10.13
N VAL A 1115 -9.69 -39.51 -9.74
CA VAL A 1115 -9.24 -38.96 -8.45
C VAL A 1115 -10.05 -39.61 -7.32
N ALA A 1116 -9.59 -40.78 -6.91
CA ALA A 1116 -10.14 -41.55 -5.81
C ALA A 1116 -9.65 -40.99 -4.47
N THR A 1117 -10.10 -39.78 -4.12
CA THR A 1117 -9.96 -39.18 -2.78
C THR A 1117 -10.82 -39.97 -1.76
N SER A 1118 -10.38 -41.20 -1.48
CA SER A 1118 -10.95 -42.05 -0.45
C SER A 1118 -10.52 -41.53 0.92
N THR A 1119 -11.47 -41.02 1.69
CA THR A 1119 -11.30 -40.74 3.13
C THR A 1119 -10.70 -41.97 3.83
N ARG A 1120 -9.42 -41.91 4.22
CA ARG A 1120 -8.70 -43.07 4.77
C ARG A 1120 -8.89 -43.19 6.27
N THR A 1121 -9.63 -44.22 6.66
CA THR A 1121 -9.18 -45.13 7.72
C THR A 1121 -9.15 -46.55 7.16
N GLY A 1122 -8.14 -47.35 7.51
CA GLY A 1122 -8.05 -48.78 7.22
C GLY A 1122 -7.67 -49.22 5.78
N LEU A 1123 -8.19 -48.62 4.71
CA LEU A 1123 -8.14 -49.23 3.36
C LEU A 1123 -6.75 -49.23 2.66
N GLY A 1124 -5.74 -48.56 3.22
CA GLY A 1124 -4.46 -48.30 2.56
C GLY A 1124 -3.69 -49.55 2.10
N GLY A 1125 -3.47 -50.50 3.01
CA GLY A 1125 -2.71 -51.73 2.75
C GLY A 1125 -3.44 -52.79 1.92
N PHE A 1126 -4.67 -52.51 1.45
CA PHE A 1126 -5.37 -53.32 0.46
C PHE A 1126 -4.98 -52.84 -0.95
N LEU A 1127 -5.19 -51.54 -1.23
CA LEU A 1127 -4.91 -50.95 -2.55
C LEU A 1127 -3.44 -51.05 -2.97
N ARG A 1128 -2.46 -50.86 -2.06
CA ARG A 1128 -1.03 -51.07 -2.38
C ARG A 1128 -0.68 -52.53 -2.71
N ARG A 1129 -1.47 -53.52 -2.25
CA ARG A 1129 -1.33 -54.93 -2.67
C ARG A 1129 -1.92 -55.16 -4.06
N THR A 1130 -3.12 -54.62 -4.31
CA THR A 1130 -3.79 -54.71 -5.62
C THR A 1130 -2.96 -54.03 -6.73
N ALA A 1131 -2.32 -52.89 -6.43
CA ALA A 1131 -1.45 -52.19 -7.37
C ALA A 1131 -0.20 -53.00 -7.75
N ARG A 1132 0.47 -53.65 -6.79
CA ARG A 1132 1.59 -54.57 -7.08
C ARG A 1132 1.15 -55.77 -7.91
N SER A 1133 0.06 -56.44 -7.54
CA SER A 1133 -0.44 -57.57 -8.36
C SER A 1133 -0.87 -57.17 -9.77
N ILE A 1134 -1.20 -55.90 -10.02
CA ILE A 1134 -1.43 -55.37 -11.37
C ILE A 1134 -0.12 -55.18 -12.14
N MET A 1135 0.98 -54.77 -11.51
CA MET A 1135 2.26 -54.56 -12.22
C MET A 1135 3.11 -55.83 -12.38
N ASP A 1136 3.08 -56.71 -11.36
CA ASP A 1136 4.01 -57.85 -11.25
C ASP A 1136 3.52 -59.12 -11.98
N LEU A 1137 2.31 -59.12 -12.58
CA LEU A 1137 1.67 -60.30 -13.18
C LEU A 1137 1.23 -60.05 -14.64
N PRO A 1138 1.22 -61.09 -15.50
CA PRO A 1138 0.81 -60.96 -16.91
C PRO A 1138 -0.70 -60.71 -17.03
N TRP A 1139 -1.08 -59.76 -17.90
CA TRP A 1139 -2.48 -59.39 -18.13
C TRP A 1139 -3.12 -60.26 -19.21
N GLN A 1140 -4.28 -60.85 -18.91
CA GLN A 1140 -5.14 -61.48 -19.92
C GLN A 1140 -6.30 -60.54 -20.24
N ILE A 1141 -6.29 -59.94 -21.44
CA ILE A 1141 -7.34 -59.01 -21.87
C ILE A 1141 -8.62 -59.81 -22.17
N VAL A 1142 -9.67 -59.54 -21.37
CA VAL A 1142 -10.99 -60.19 -21.49
C VAL A 1142 -11.91 -59.38 -22.41
N GLN A 1143 -11.87 -58.05 -22.30
CA GLN A 1143 -12.65 -57.15 -23.16
C GLN A 1143 -12.01 -55.76 -23.23
N LEU A 1144 -11.97 -55.18 -24.42
CA LEU A 1144 -11.78 -53.74 -24.62
C LEU A 1144 -13.12 -53.13 -25.05
N MET A 1145 -13.47 -51.96 -24.52
CA MET A 1145 -14.73 -51.28 -24.80
C MET A 1145 -14.52 -49.77 -24.85
N GLU A 1146 -15.04 -49.10 -25.88
CA GLU A 1146 -15.02 -47.63 -25.96
C GLU A 1146 -15.79 -47.00 -24.79
N THR A 1147 -15.30 -45.88 -24.28
CA THR A 1147 -16.03 -45.06 -23.29
C THR A 1147 -16.78 -43.92 -23.97
N GLY A 1148 -17.42 -43.04 -23.19
CA GLY A 1148 -18.02 -41.81 -23.71
C GLY A 1148 -17.00 -40.75 -24.17
N HIS A 1149 -15.69 -41.05 -24.13
CA HIS A 1149 -14.61 -40.11 -24.39
C HIS A 1149 -13.69 -40.66 -25.48
N PRO A 1150 -13.55 -39.97 -26.63
CA PRO A 1150 -12.62 -40.38 -27.69
C PRO A 1150 -11.20 -40.58 -27.15
N GLY A 1151 -10.55 -41.67 -27.55
CA GLY A 1151 -9.21 -42.03 -27.07
C GLY A 1151 -9.17 -42.69 -25.68
N GLN A 1152 -10.26 -42.78 -24.93
CA GLN A 1152 -10.28 -43.56 -23.67
C GLN A 1152 -11.08 -44.85 -23.83
N TYR A 1153 -10.40 -45.98 -23.65
CA TYR A 1153 -11.00 -47.31 -23.66
C TYR A 1153 -11.08 -47.87 -22.24
N LYS A 1154 -12.17 -48.55 -21.92
CA LYS A 1154 -12.27 -49.37 -20.72
C LYS A 1154 -11.76 -50.77 -21.01
N LEU A 1155 -10.73 -51.16 -20.29
CA LEU A 1155 -10.08 -52.46 -20.39
C LEU A 1155 -10.55 -53.35 -19.23
N TRP A 1156 -11.10 -54.52 -19.53
CA TRP A 1156 -11.28 -55.59 -18.56
C TRP A 1156 -10.14 -56.59 -18.74
N ALA A 1157 -9.30 -56.74 -17.71
CA ALA A 1157 -8.14 -57.62 -17.71
C ALA A 1157 -8.21 -58.57 -16.52
N LEU A 1158 -8.08 -59.88 -16.76
CA LEU A 1158 -7.83 -60.86 -15.71
C LEU A 1158 -6.34 -60.82 -15.37
N ILE A 1159 -6.01 -60.63 -14.11
CA ILE A 1159 -4.63 -60.53 -13.62
C ILE A 1159 -4.50 -61.43 -12.39
N GLY A 1160 -3.67 -62.47 -12.50
CA GLY A 1160 -3.74 -63.61 -11.58
C GLY A 1160 -5.11 -64.30 -11.66
N ASN A 1161 -5.87 -64.29 -10.56
CA ASN A 1161 -7.22 -64.84 -10.48
C ASN A 1161 -8.33 -63.76 -10.49
N ASP A 1162 -7.98 -62.48 -10.40
CA ASP A 1162 -8.93 -61.38 -10.21
C ASP A 1162 -9.21 -60.63 -11.52
N LEU A 1163 -10.47 -60.22 -11.72
CA LEU A 1163 -10.90 -59.47 -12.90
C LEU A 1163 -10.91 -57.96 -12.62
N HIS A 1164 -9.95 -57.25 -13.21
CA HIS A 1164 -9.76 -55.82 -13.05
C HIS A 1164 -10.47 -55.01 -14.15
N ALA A 1165 -11.05 -53.89 -13.77
CA ALA A 1165 -11.53 -52.85 -14.68
C ALA A 1165 -10.53 -51.68 -14.68
N LEU A 1166 -9.75 -51.57 -15.75
CA LEU A 1166 -8.77 -50.52 -15.99
C LEU A 1166 -9.28 -49.56 -17.08
N PHE A 1167 -8.60 -48.42 -17.23
CA PHE A 1167 -8.78 -47.54 -18.38
C PHE A 1167 -7.46 -47.43 -19.14
N LEU A 1168 -7.53 -47.38 -20.46
CA LEU A 1168 -6.40 -47.38 -21.38
C LEU A 1168 -6.54 -46.19 -22.33
N LEU A 1169 -5.48 -45.39 -22.40
CA LEU A 1169 -5.32 -44.24 -23.30
C LEU A 1169 -4.23 -44.63 -24.33
N PRO A 1170 -4.56 -44.83 -25.62
CA PRO A 1170 -3.55 -45.04 -26.65
C PRO A 1170 -2.92 -43.70 -27.01
N GLN A 1171 -1.63 -43.54 -26.74
CA GLN A 1171 -0.85 -42.36 -27.12
C GLN A 1171 0.22 -42.78 -28.13
N LEU A 1172 -0.06 -42.57 -29.42
CA LEU A 1172 0.94 -42.49 -30.49
C LEU A 1172 0.28 -41.98 -31.78
N MET A 1173 0.59 -40.74 -32.16
CA MET A 1173 0.60 -40.30 -33.56
C MET A 1173 1.92 -39.56 -33.79
N GLU A 1174 2.80 -40.15 -34.59
CA GLU A 1174 3.93 -39.42 -35.16
C GLU A 1174 3.40 -38.52 -36.30
N THR A 1175 2.94 -37.32 -35.93
CA THR A 1175 2.75 -36.23 -36.88
C THR A 1175 4.03 -35.40 -36.91
N ASP A 1176 4.84 -35.63 -37.95
CA ASP A 1176 6.18 -35.03 -38.13
C ASP A 1176 6.09 -33.55 -38.56
N THR A 1177 5.51 -32.73 -37.68
CA THR A 1177 5.14 -31.33 -37.93
C THR A 1177 5.47 -30.43 -36.72
N ARG A 1178 6.70 -30.51 -36.22
CA ARG A 1178 7.32 -29.38 -35.50
C ARG A 1178 8.18 -28.62 -36.50
N THR A 1179 7.65 -27.51 -37.01
CA THR A 1179 8.35 -26.63 -37.95
C THR A 1179 9.60 -26.06 -37.32
N VAL A 1180 10.69 -26.03 -38.10
CA VAL A 1180 11.88 -25.23 -37.79
C VAL A 1180 11.52 -23.77 -38.00
N GLU A 1181 11.44 -23.00 -36.91
CA GLU A 1181 11.55 -21.53 -36.95
C GLU A 1181 12.93 -21.13 -36.43
N SER A 1182 13.46 -20.03 -36.97
CA SER A 1182 14.88 -19.64 -36.94
C SER A 1182 15.10 -18.24 -36.40
#